data_AF-A0A3B4VKI3-F1
#
_entry.id   AF-A0A3B4VKI3-F1
#
_cell.length_a   1.000
_cell.length_b   1.000
_cell.length_c   1.000
_cell.angle_alpha   90.00
_cell.angle_beta   90.00
_cell.angle_gamma   90.00
#
_symmetry.space_group_name_H-M   'P 1'
#
loop_
_entity.id
_entity.type
_entity.pdbx_description
1 polymer ?
#
loop_
_entity_poly.entity_id
_entity_poly.type
_entity_poly.pdbx_seq_one_letter_code
_entity_poly.pdbx_strand_id
1 'polypeptide(L)'
;MPVAMRSVRDTAAVGRFPTVNFWEETEKETEKPEENNVQKENACQQWLRKVCPCCCPKPNDDDITDTVITGIDDGDKEDGTNGGKPVTDGGELDELLLKVQSVDLMKSRSGENRTEHHTSLYQSDDFIIRRGQTFQMWITLSRPFNPNTDKLHLDLKTGPLPAVSKGTHVIIPLVEELEDDGWEAAVVSQDDKRIKLSVHSPPTAAIGRYKLTVETSGANGRAVSTHDPANDIYMLFNPWCEEDTVFMDSEDERQEYVLNDVGRIYYGTENQIGVRTWNYGQCDDGILAACLFVLEKSGTPPSGWGDPVNVVRIISAMVNSPDDRGVVQGNWSANYTGGSSPTLWSGSVEILKQYHKSSGSPVKYGQCWVFAGVVTTVSRCLGVPCRTVTNFSSAHDTDVSLTTDVYLDENLEPIAHLNADSIWNFHVWNDCWMARPDLPPGNGGWQAVDSTPQETSQGTFRCGPASLSAVRNGQVYLKHDCPFVFAEVNSDKIYWQRNADGTFSQIYSEKKAVGHNISTKAVGSDERSDITHLYKHPEGTEEERIAVETASRYGSKAEAYSSPTAEDVSVEVTMEGEGPKMGGDAELTIKLKNSSSEQRTVLLHSQAAVMYYTGVHKATVRKDNTDVHVLPNEVKILEWSLNYKDYKDQLIDQAALMLTLSGRVTETQQVLATQFSFRLRTPDLILKPIGKAVVGEKTSVEISFTNPLPRVLKAVTFHVEGLGLMTARKIRYGDIGSHASMSLTEHFVPTLPGTRKLLASLDCQQLTQVHGVTDITVGEKSGAAL
;
A
#
# COMPACT_ATOMS: atom_id res chain seq x y z
N MET A 1 5.96 -33.53 -8.01
CA MET A 1 7.16 -32.89 -7.43
C MET A 1 6.96 -32.82 -5.92
N PRO A 2 8.01 -32.95 -5.09
CA PRO A 2 7.87 -32.83 -3.64
C PRO A 2 7.50 -31.40 -3.25
N VAL A 3 6.71 -31.24 -2.18
CA VAL A 3 6.34 -29.94 -1.63
C VAL A 3 7.58 -29.29 -1.03
N ALA A 4 7.91 -28.07 -1.44
CA ALA A 4 8.98 -27.30 -0.82
C ALA A 4 8.58 -26.94 0.62
N MET A 5 9.44 -27.27 1.59
CA MET A 5 9.26 -26.83 2.96
C MET A 5 9.28 -25.30 3.00
N ARG A 6 8.23 -24.68 3.56
CA ARG A 6 8.22 -23.25 3.85
C ARG A 6 9.43 -22.92 4.73
N SER A 7 10.20 -21.91 4.35
CA SER A 7 11.30 -21.41 5.17
C SER A 7 10.77 -20.91 6.51
N VAL A 8 11.61 -20.98 7.55
CA VAL A 8 11.35 -20.28 8.82
C VAL A 8 11.08 -18.81 8.49
N ARG A 9 9.93 -18.29 8.92
CA ARG A 9 9.51 -16.91 8.65
C ARG A 9 10.37 -15.95 9.48
N ASP A 10 10.96 -14.96 8.82
CA ASP A 10 11.69 -13.87 9.49
C ASP A 10 10.69 -12.97 10.20
N THR A 11 10.76 -12.91 11.52
CA THR A 11 9.82 -12.15 12.37
C THR A 11 9.98 -10.64 12.23
N ALA A 12 11.13 -10.14 11.77
CA ALA A 12 11.31 -8.71 11.54
C ALA A 12 10.52 -8.17 10.32
N ALA A 13 10.05 -9.06 9.44
CA ALA A 13 9.37 -8.72 8.18
C ALA A 13 7.84 -8.56 8.29
N VAL A 14 7.27 -8.77 9.48
CA VAL A 14 5.84 -8.69 9.81
C VAL A 14 5.67 -7.67 10.93
N GLY A 15 4.51 -7.03 11.06
CA GLY A 15 4.17 -6.12 12.16
C GLY A 15 4.02 -6.79 13.53
N ARG A 16 4.31 -8.10 13.65
CA ARG A 16 4.08 -8.94 14.82
C ARG A 16 5.41 -9.51 15.33
N PHE A 17 5.81 -9.13 16.55
CA PHE A 17 6.99 -9.70 17.21
C PHE A 17 6.63 -10.91 18.10
N PRO A 18 7.54 -11.90 18.25
CA PRO A 18 7.31 -13.07 19.07
C PRO A 18 7.49 -12.78 20.56
N THR A 19 6.89 -13.63 21.40
CA THR A 19 7.20 -13.72 22.83
C THR A 19 8.66 -14.09 23.08
N VAL A 20 9.22 -13.63 24.21
CA VAL A 20 10.64 -13.77 24.53
C VAL A 20 11.00 -15.21 24.92
N ASN A 21 11.36 -16.02 23.93
CA ASN A 21 11.91 -17.35 24.14
C ASN A 21 13.38 -17.28 24.55
N PHE A 22 13.63 -17.40 25.85
CA PHE A 22 14.97 -17.69 26.37
C PHE A 22 15.43 -19.07 25.89
N TRP A 23 16.63 -19.12 25.32
CA TRP A 23 17.43 -20.36 25.20
C TRP A 23 18.66 -20.15 26.07
N GLU A 24 18.80 -20.96 27.13
CA GLU A 24 19.99 -20.91 27.99
C GLU A 24 21.21 -21.39 27.20
N GLU A 25 22.32 -20.64 27.29
CA GLU A 25 23.62 -21.08 26.79
C GLU A 25 24.15 -22.24 27.66
N THR A 26 23.75 -23.47 27.30
CA THR A 26 24.42 -24.67 27.83
C THR A 26 25.72 -24.87 27.07
N GLU A 27 26.83 -24.46 27.70
CA GLU A 27 28.18 -24.74 27.23
C GLU A 27 28.32 -26.22 26.87
N LYS A 28 28.88 -26.51 25.68
CA LYS A 28 29.33 -27.85 25.32
C LYS A 28 30.77 -27.79 24.84
N GLU A 29 31.61 -28.54 25.55
CA GLU A 29 33.05 -28.58 25.41
C GLU A 29 33.46 -29.06 24.01
N THR A 30 34.53 -28.46 23.47
CA THR A 30 35.07 -28.84 22.16
C THR A 30 36.00 -30.05 22.26
N GLU A 31 35.46 -31.25 22.25
CA GLU A 31 36.25 -32.46 21.96
C GLU A 31 36.42 -32.65 20.44
N LYS A 32 37.67 -32.93 20.02
CA LYS A 32 38.01 -33.31 18.64
C LYS A 32 38.13 -34.83 18.52
N PRO A 33 37.55 -35.45 17.48
CA PRO A 33 37.99 -36.76 17.01
C PRO A 33 39.21 -36.61 16.08
N GLU A 34 40.15 -37.56 16.17
CA GLU A 34 41.28 -37.69 15.23
C GLU A 34 40.87 -38.49 13.97
N GLU A 35 41.66 -38.40 12.89
CA GLU A 35 41.48 -39.23 11.71
C GLU A 35 41.82 -40.70 11.99
N ASN A 36 41.05 -41.65 11.44
CA ASN A 36 41.59 -42.95 11.03
C ASN A 36 40.70 -43.66 9.99
N ASN A 37 41.34 -44.34 9.03
CA ASN A 37 40.69 -44.94 7.87
C ASN A 37 40.23 -46.39 8.10
N VAL A 38 38.96 -46.69 7.82
CA VAL A 38 38.53 -48.05 7.37
C VAL A 38 37.43 -47.90 6.31
N GLN A 39 37.61 -48.53 5.14
CA GLN A 39 36.59 -48.58 4.09
C GLN A 39 35.48 -49.58 4.43
N LYS A 40 34.22 -49.25 4.08
CA LYS A 40 33.18 -50.23 3.73
C LYS A 40 32.05 -49.63 2.91
N GLU A 41 31.88 -50.14 1.69
CA GLU A 41 30.63 -50.05 0.94
C GLU A 41 29.61 -51.09 1.50
N ASN A 42 28.36 -51.23 1.04
CA ASN A 42 27.61 -50.61 -0.08
C ASN A 42 26.10 -50.69 0.25
N ALA A 43 25.26 -49.84 -0.36
CA ALA A 43 23.80 -49.90 -0.15
C ALA A 43 22.92 -49.53 -1.37
N CYS A 44 23.47 -49.38 -2.58
CA CYS A 44 22.68 -49.09 -3.80
C CYS A 44 22.92 -50.04 -4.99
N GLN A 45 23.58 -51.20 -4.79
CA GLN A 45 23.96 -52.12 -5.88
C GLN A 45 23.47 -53.57 -5.73
N GLN A 46 22.25 -53.81 -5.19
CA GLN A 46 21.65 -55.15 -5.16
C GLN A 46 20.16 -55.20 -5.55
N TRP A 47 19.79 -54.71 -6.74
CA TRP A 47 18.46 -55.01 -7.32
C TRP A 47 18.40 -55.19 -8.84
N LEU A 48 19.47 -55.71 -9.47
CA LEU A 48 19.46 -56.11 -10.89
C LEU A 48 20.21 -57.43 -11.11
N ARG A 49 19.47 -58.52 -11.38
CA ARG A 49 19.73 -59.60 -12.38
C ARG A 49 18.93 -60.89 -12.13
N LYS A 50 17.99 -61.20 -13.05
CA LYS A 50 17.47 -62.52 -13.50
C LYS A 50 16.22 -62.25 -14.37
N VAL A 51 15.96 -62.88 -15.52
CA VAL A 51 16.77 -63.73 -16.42
C VAL A 51 16.13 -63.68 -17.85
N CYS A 52 16.87 -64.06 -18.90
CA CYS A 52 16.43 -64.06 -20.33
C CYS A 52 15.85 -65.46 -20.74
N PRO A 53 15.52 -65.83 -22.01
CA PRO A 53 15.51 -65.10 -23.29
C PRO A 53 14.28 -65.37 -24.24
N CYS A 54 14.43 -64.97 -25.51
CA CYS A 54 13.60 -65.21 -26.72
C CYS A 54 12.48 -64.16 -27.02
N CYS A 55 12.27 -63.67 -28.26
CA CYS A 55 12.89 -63.94 -29.57
C CYS A 55 13.41 -62.66 -30.30
N CYS A 56 14.28 -62.86 -31.29
CA CYS A 56 14.81 -61.87 -32.26
C CYS A 56 14.07 -62.02 -33.64
N PRO A 57 14.26 -61.16 -34.69
CA PRO A 57 15.43 -60.32 -35.01
C PRO A 57 15.19 -58.89 -35.58
N LYS A 58 16.32 -58.21 -35.89
CA LYS A 58 16.48 -56.94 -36.67
C LYS A 58 16.64 -57.25 -38.21
N PRO A 59 17.04 -56.34 -39.14
CA PRO A 59 17.40 -54.88 -39.10
C PRO A 59 16.80 -54.07 -40.30
N ASN A 60 17.24 -52.89 -40.81
CA ASN A 60 18.22 -51.83 -40.45
C ASN A 60 17.81 -50.46 -41.11
N ASP A 61 18.73 -49.47 -41.13
CA ASP A 61 18.86 -48.29 -42.03
C ASP A 61 17.87 -47.10 -41.91
N ASP A 62 18.26 -45.83 -42.06
CA ASP A 62 19.51 -45.12 -41.67
C ASP A 62 19.30 -43.57 -41.63
N ASP A 63 20.35 -42.76 -41.41
CA ASP A 63 20.30 -41.42 -40.77
C ASP A 63 20.35 -40.16 -41.70
N ILE A 64 20.38 -38.96 -41.10
CA ILE A 64 20.17 -37.61 -41.70
C ILE A 64 21.49 -36.81 -41.85
N THR A 65 21.69 -36.02 -42.92
CA THR A 65 22.10 -34.55 -42.94
C THR A 65 22.74 -33.98 -44.23
N ASP A 66 22.17 -32.86 -44.71
CA ASP A 66 22.73 -31.59 -45.24
C ASP A 66 23.79 -31.41 -46.39
N THR A 67 23.67 -30.20 -46.98
CA THR A 67 24.69 -29.34 -47.68
C THR A 67 24.98 -29.41 -49.21
N VAL A 68 24.15 -28.70 -49.99
CA VAL A 68 24.47 -27.44 -50.75
C VAL A 68 25.51 -27.40 -51.93
N ILE A 69 25.01 -26.91 -53.10
CA ILE A 69 25.67 -26.17 -54.23
C ILE A 69 26.33 -26.92 -55.43
N THR A 70 26.21 -26.29 -56.63
CA THR A 70 26.62 -26.67 -58.02
C THR A 70 25.87 -27.87 -58.65
N GLY A 71 25.54 -27.89 -59.97
CA GLY A 71 25.46 -26.83 -60.98
C GLY A 71 25.92 -27.25 -62.40
N ILE A 72 25.06 -27.06 -63.43
CA ILE A 72 25.36 -27.18 -64.90
C ILE A 72 25.65 -28.66 -65.35
N ASP A 73 25.13 -29.24 -66.45
CA ASP A 73 24.59 -28.71 -67.73
C ASP A 73 23.49 -29.61 -68.38
N ASP A 74 22.96 -29.17 -69.53
CA ASP A 74 22.35 -29.87 -70.70
C ASP A 74 21.53 -31.19 -70.59
N GLY A 75 20.41 -31.28 -71.35
CA GLY A 75 19.55 -32.49 -71.37
C GLY A 75 18.42 -32.65 -72.41
N ASP A 76 18.29 -31.77 -73.41
CA ASP A 76 17.62 -31.98 -74.73
C ASP A 76 16.16 -32.54 -74.85
N LYS A 77 15.27 -31.71 -75.45
CA LYS A 77 14.15 -32.03 -76.40
C LYS A 77 12.69 -32.41 -76.00
N GLU A 78 11.78 -31.67 -76.64
CA GLU A 78 10.59 -32.07 -77.47
C GLU A 78 9.49 -32.99 -76.87
N ASP A 79 8.19 -32.82 -77.13
CA ASP A 79 7.38 -31.75 -77.74
C ASP A 79 5.90 -31.97 -77.29
N GLY A 80 5.01 -30.98 -77.42
CA GLY A 80 3.56 -31.19 -77.23
C GLY A 80 2.79 -30.03 -76.63
N THR A 81 2.14 -29.23 -77.48
CA THR A 81 1.15 -28.21 -77.10
C THR A 81 -0.07 -28.78 -76.37
N ASN A 82 -0.54 -28.14 -75.29
CA ASN A 82 -1.98 -27.96 -75.08
C ASN A 82 -2.36 -26.95 -73.96
N GLY A 83 -3.48 -26.26 -74.16
CA GLY A 83 -4.33 -25.73 -73.08
C GLY A 83 -3.77 -24.59 -72.21
N GLY A 84 -3.85 -23.35 -72.70
CA GLY A 84 -3.72 -22.17 -71.83
C GLY A 84 -4.84 -22.12 -70.79
N LYS A 85 -4.52 -22.41 -69.53
CA LYS A 85 -5.38 -22.04 -68.39
C LYS A 85 -5.32 -20.51 -68.23
N PRO A 86 -6.43 -19.85 -67.83
CA PRO A 86 -6.32 -18.51 -67.29
C PRO A 86 -5.43 -18.57 -66.04
N VAL A 87 -4.39 -17.74 -65.99
CA VAL A 87 -3.84 -17.32 -64.69
C VAL A 87 -4.89 -16.37 -64.13
N THR A 88 -5.73 -16.86 -63.22
CA THR A 88 -6.56 -15.99 -62.37
C THR A 88 -5.61 -15.16 -61.53
N ASP A 89 -5.58 -13.84 -61.76
CA ASP A 89 -4.64 -12.97 -61.08
C ASP A 89 -4.94 -12.94 -59.58
N GLY A 90 -3.99 -13.41 -58.78
CA GLY A 90 -4.10 -13.41 -57.32
C GLY A 90 -4.06 -12.00 -56.73
N GLY A 91 -3.57 -11.00 -57.49
CA GLY A 91 -3.52 -9.60 -57.09
C GLY A 91 -4.89 -8.90 -57.15
N GLU A 92 -5.67 -9.10 -58.21
CA GLU A 92 -6.97 -8.41 -58.39
C GLU A 92 -7.98 -8.75 -57.27
N LEU A 93 -7.98 -10.01 -56.79
CA LEU A 93 -8.79 -10.42 -55.65
C LEU A 93 -8.34 -9.77 -54.33
N ASP A 94 -7.04 -9.44 -54.21
CA ASP A 94 -6.45 -8.89 -52.99
C ASP A 94 -6.67 -7.36 -52.86
N GLU A 95 -6.91 -6.65 -53.97
CA GLU A 95 -7.39 -5.26 -53.98
C GLU A 95 -8.88 -5.14 -53.64
N LEU A 96 -9.69 -6.16 -53.96
CA LEU A 96 -11.14 -6.17 -53.74
C LEU A 96 -11.55 -6.41 -52.28
N LEU A 97 -10.63 -6.85 -51.42
CA LEU A 97 -10.84 -6.98 -49.98
C LEU A 97 -10.87 -5.60 -49.29
N LEU A 98 -11.88 -5.38 -48.45
CA LEU A 98 -11.81 -4.30 -47.47
C LEU A 98 -10.71 -4.67 -46.46
N LYS A 99 -9.74 -3.78 -46.27
CA LYS A 99 -8.59 -3.97 -45.37
C LYS A 99 -8.35 -2.70 -44.58
N VAL A 100 -7.90 -2.84 -43.34
CA VAL A 100 -7.44 -1.72 -42.52
C VAL A 100 -6.01 -1.35 -42.91
N GLN A 101 -5.79 -0.07 -43.22
CA GLN A 101 -4.49 0.50 -43.55
C GLN A 101 -3.83 1.18 -42.34
N SER A 102 -4.63 1.85 -41.51
CA SER A 102 -4.16 2.45 -40.26
C SER A 102 -5.31 2.65 -39.26
N VAL A 103 -4.94 2.77 -37.98
CA VAL A 103 -5.81 3.16 -36.88
C VAL A 103 -5.20 4.41 -36.22
N ASP A 104 -6.06 5.36 -35.84
CA ASP A 104 -5.71 6.53 -35.04
C ASP A 104 -6.70 6.64 -33.88
N LEU A 105 -6.22 6.36 -32.66
CA LEU A 105 -6.99 6.40 -31.41
C LEU A 105 -7.18 7.83 -30.86
N MET A 106 -6.82 8.87 -31.62
CA MET A 106 -6.86 10.28 -31.21
C MET A 106 -6.13 10.53 -29.87
N LYS A 107 -5.10 9.70 -29.61
CA LYS A 107 -4.53 9.43 -28.27
C LYS A 107 -3.59 10.49 -27.69
N SER A 108 -3.55 11.69 -28.28
CA SER A 108 -2.73 12.80 -27.78
C SER A 108 -3.11 13.15 -26.34
N ARG A 109 -2.12 13.42 -25.48
CA ARG A 109 -2.35 13.78 -24.07
C ARG A 109 -3.18 15.06 -23.90
N SER A 110 -3.15 15.96 -24.87
CA SER A 110 -3.99 17.17 -24.95
C SER A 110 -5.15 17.03 -25.97
N GLY A 111 -5.49 15.81 -26.37
CA GLY A 111 -6.60 15.51 -27.27
C GLY A 111 -7.91 15.28 -26.52
N GLU A 112 -9.01 15.29 -27.27
CA GLU A 112 -10.42 15.03 -26.88
C GLU A 112 -10.51 13.87 -25.86
N ASN A 113 -10.31 12.62 -26.31
CA ASN A 113 -10.36 11.41 -25.48
C ASN A 113 -9.57 11.49 -24.15
N ARG A 114 -8.28 11.85 -24.19
CA ARG A 114 -7.42 11.83 -22.99
C ARG A 114 -7.81 12.94 -21.99
N THR A 115 -8.44 14.00 -22.47
CA THR A 115 -8.97 15.08 -21.63
C THR A 115 -10.30 14.68 -21.00
N GLU A 116 -11.26 14.20 -21.80
CA GLU A 116 -12.61 13.83 -21.35
C GLU A 116 -12.63 12.60 -20.43
N HIS A 117 -11.73 11.63 -20.64
CA HIS A 117 -11.52 10.52 -19.70
C HIS A 117 -10.70 10.90 -18.46
N HIS A 118 -10.30 12.16 -18.26
CA HIS A 118 -9.51 12.59 -17.11
C HIS A 118 -8.21 11.77 -16.94
N THR A 119 -7.47 11.55 -18.04
CA THR A 119 -6.19 10.81 -18.07
C THR A 119 -5.01 11.61 -18.64
N SER A 120 -5.22 12.83 -19.14
CA SER A 120 -4.22 13.72 -19.75
C SER A 120 -2.95 13.93 -18.90
N LEU A 121 -3.07 13.86 -17.57
CA LEU A 121 -1.97 13.98 -16.62
C LEU A 121 -0.93 12.84 -16.71
N TYR A 122 -1.31 11.65 -17.18
CA TYR A 122 -0.41 10.49 -17.29
C TYR A 122 0.70 10.77 -18.30
N GLN A 123 1.95 10.73 -17.86
CA GLN A 123 3.15 10.98 -18.67
C GLN A 123 3.51 9.77 -19.57
N SER A 124 2.57 9.33 -20.41
CA SER A 124 2.80 8.36 -21.47
C SER A 124 2.00 8.70 -22.74
N ASP A 125 2.54 8.33 -23.89
CA ASP A 125 1.89 8.42 -25.21
C ASP A 125 1.09 7.13 -25.55
N ASP A 126 0.90 6.25 -24.56
CA ASP A 126 -0.12 5.19 -24.56
C ASP A 126 -1.55 5.78 -24.62
N PHE A 127 -2.49 5.01 -25.17
CA PHE A 127 -3.91 5.37 -25.13
C PHE A 127 -4.54 4.88 -23.82
N ILE A 128 -4.73 5.79 -22.87
CA ILE A 128 -5.26 5.48 -21.53
C ILE A 128 -6.63 6.13 -21.39
N ILE A 129 -7.65 5.33 -21.09
CA ILE A 129 -9.07 5.73 -21.00
C ILE A 129 -9.76 5.09 -19.78
N ARG A 130 -11.01 5.45 -19.53
CA ARG A 130 -11.82 4.90 -18.43
C ARG A 130 -13.08 4.22 -18.97
N ARG A 131 -13.50 3.14 -18.31
CA ARG A 131 -14.69 2.35 -18.69
C ARG A 131 -16.00 3.12 -18.46
N GLY A 132 -17.13 2.66 -19.02
CA GLY A 132 -18.43 3.34 -18.85
C GLY A 132 -18.48 4.73 -19.49
N GLN A 133 -17.65 4.97 -20.51
CA GLN A 133 -17.55 6.25 -21.21
C GLN A 133 -17.10 5.98 -22.65
N THR A 134 -17.62 6.77 -23.59
CA THR A 134 -17.30 6.65 -25.02
C THR A 134 -15.96 7.30 -25.36
N PHE A 135 -15.27 6.75 -26.37
CA PHE A 135 -14.08 7.37 -26.97
C PHE A 135 -14.18 7.40 -28.50
N GLN A 136 -13.41 8.30 -29.10
CA GLN A 136 -13.39 8.55 -30.54
C GLN A 136 -12.15 7.92 -31.20
N MET A 137 -12.31 7.29 -32.37
CA MET A 137 -11.16 6.80 -33.15
C MET A 137 -11.40 6.89 -34.65
N TRP A 138 -10.32 6.98 -35.43
CA TRP A 138 -10.35 6.88 -36.89
C TRP A 138 -9.77 5.54 -37.37
N ILE A 139 -10.38 4.98 -38.40
CA ILE A 139 -9.85 3.82 -39.15
C ILE A 139 -9.75 4.21 -40.62
N THR A 140 -8.58 4.00 -41.22
CA THR A 140 -8.34 4.18 -42.66
C THR A 140 -8.41 2.83 -43.35
N LEU A 141 -9.18 2.73 -44.43
CA LEU A 141 -9.49 1.49 -45.13
C LEU A 141 -8.92 1.48 -46.57
N SER A 142 -8.79 0.29 -47.19
CA SER A 142 -8.34 0.15 -48.58
C SER A 142 -9.22 0.89 -49.60
N ARG A 143 -10.52 0.93 -49.32
CA ARG A 143 -11.59 1.58 -50.09
C ARG A 143 -12.66 2.13 -49.13
N PRO A 144 -13.59 2.99 -49.58
CA PRO A 144 -14.74 3.41 -48.77
C PRO A 144 -15.49 2.22 -48.18
N PHE A 145 -15.95 2.39 -46.93
CA PHE A 145 -16.86 1.47 -46.25
C PHE A 145 -18.26 1.57 -46.85
N ASN A 146 -18.97 0.45 -46.97
CA ASN A 146 -20.38 0.39 -47.35
C ASN A 146 -21.14 -0.52 -46.36
N PRO A 147 -21.99 0.02 -45.46
CA PRO A 147 -22.68 -0.76 -44.43
C PRO A 147 -23.65 -1.83 -45.00
N ASN A 148 -24.03 -1.72 -46.28
CA ASN A 148 -24.90 -2.69 -46.94
C ASN A 148 -24.17 -3.96 -47.41
N THR A 149 -22.84 -3.92 -47.57
CA THR A 149 -22.04 -5.03 -48.13
C THR A 149 -20.87 -5.45 -47.24
N ASP A 150 -20.45 -4.56 -46.34
CA ASP A 150 -19.27 -4.71 -45.51
C ASP A 150 -19.68 -4.80 -44.04
N LYS A 151 -18.99 -5.65 -43.29
CA LYS A 151 -19.07 -5.73 -41.84
C LYS A 151 -17.69 -5.47 -41.25
N LEU A 152 -17.64 -4.66 -40.21
CA LEU A 152 -16.43 -4.40 -39.43
C LEU A 152 -16.75 -4.65 -37.95
N HIS A 153 -15.78 -5.14 -37.20
CA HIS A 153 -15.82 -5.16 -35.75
C HIS A 153 -14.42 -4.93 -35.18
N LEU A 154 -14.36 -4.36 -33.98
CA LEU A 154 -13.12 -4.28 -33.21
C LEU A 154 -12.99 -5.56 -32.38
N ASP A 155 -11.79 -6.10 -32.28
CA ASP A 155 -11.47 -7.25 -31.45
C ASP A 155 -10.40 -6.82 -30.43
N LEU A 156 -10.81 -6.78 -29.16
CA LEU A 156 -9.95 -6.44 -28.02
C LEU A 156 -9.60 -7.69 -27.20
N LYS A 157 -8.32 -7.90 -26.90
CA LYS A 157 -7.84 -9.02 -26.07
C LYS A 157 -6.97 -8.56 -24.90
N THR A 158 -7.34 -8.92 -23.68
CA THR A 158 -6.52 -8.70 -22.47
C THR A 158 -6.10 -10.01 -21.81
N GLY A 159 -4.94 -9.99 -21.15
CA GLY A 159 -4.34 -11.15 -20.48
C GLY A 159 -3.69 -12.19 -21.41
N PRO A 160 -3.09 -13.25 -20.82
CA PRO A 160 -2.38 -14.30 -21.55
C PRO A 160 -3.32 -15.35 -22.17
N LEU A 161 -4.55 -15.48 -21.66
CA LEU A 161 -5.57 -16.42 -22.15
C LEU A 161 -6.92 -15.67 -22.31
N PRO A 162 -7.09 -14.88 -23.38
CA PRO A 162 -8.34 -14.16 -23.68
C PRO A 162 -9.50 -15.13 -23.95
N ALA A 163 -10.69 -14.87 -23.38
CA ALA A 163 -11.89 -15.66 -23.59
C ALA A 163 -13.17 -14.81 -23.50
N VAL A 164 -14.10 -15.04 -24.45
CA VAL A 164 -15.36 -14.29 -24.57
C VAL A 164 -16.25 -14.52 -23.34
N SER A 165 -16.38 -15.76 -22.88
CA SER A 165 -17.13 -16.14 -21.67
C SER A 165 -16.49 -15.68 -20.35
N LYS A 166 -15.47 -14.81 -20.42
CA LYS A 166 -14.74 -14.20 -19.30
C LYS A 166 -14.52 -12.69 -19.46
N GLY A 167 -15.06 -12.06 -20.51
CA GLY A 167 -14.87 -10.63 -20.79
C GLY A 167 -13.44 -10.22 -21.15
N THR A 168 -12.52 -11.17 -21.33
CA THR A 168 -11.10 -10.90 -21.64
C THR A 168 -10.77 -10.99 -23.13
N HIS A 169 -11.67 -11.56 -23.93
CA HIS A 169 -11.74 -11.36 -25.39
C HIS A 169 -13.09 -10.71 -25.69
N VAL A 170 -13.07 -9.48 -26.20
CA VAL A 170 -14.25 -8.68 -26.50
C VAL A 170 -14.32 -8.48 -28.00
N ILE A 171 -15.52 -8.62 -28.55
CA ILE A 171 -15.84 -8.36 -29.96
C ILE A 171 -16.85 -7.21 -29.97
N ILE A 172 -16.45 -6.07 -30.51
CA ILE A 172 -17.24 -4.83 -30.55
C ILE A 172 -17.87 -4.70 -31.95
N PRO A 173 -19.17 -4.99 -32.12
CA PRO A 173 -19.84 -4.85 -33.41
C PRO A 173 -19.98 -3.39 -33.81
N LEU A 174 -20.19 -3.14 -35.11
CA LEU A 174 -20.77 -1.89 -35.56
C LEU A 174 -22.30 -1.92 -35.42
N VAL A 175 -22.86 -0.84 -34.87
CA VAL A 175 -24.30 -0.57 -34.68
C VAL A 175 -24.69 0.77 -35.31
N GLU A 176 -25.99 1.02 -35.47
CA GLU A 176 -26.51 2.27 -36.05
C GLU A 176 -26.53 3.42 -35.02
N GLU A 177 -27.03 3.14 -33.82
CA GLU A 177 -26.97 3.99 -32.62
C GLU A 177 -26.37 3.13 -31.48
N LEU A 178 -25.75 3.76 -30.47
CA LEU A 178 -25.14 3.05 -29.33
C LEU A 178 -26.18 2.81 -28.22
N GLU A 179 -26.17 1.63 -27.62
CA GLU A 179 -26.89 1.34 -26.37
C GLU A 179 -25.92 1.40 -25.15
N ASP A 180 -26.33 2.10 -24.09
CA ASP A 180 -25.46 2.44 -22.95
C ASP A 180 -25.07 1.23 -22.04
N ASP A 181 -25.50 0.01 -22.36
CA ASP A 181 -25.20 -1.20 -21.57
C ASP A 181 -24.02 -2.04 -22.11
N GLY A 182 -23.59 -1.78 -23.36
CA GLY A 182 -22.81 -2.73 -24.16
C GLY A 182 -21.38 -2.31 -24.51
N TRP A 183 -20.64 -3.26 -25.09
CA TRP A 183 -19.39 -3.01 -25.82
C TRP A 183 -19.73 -2.81 -27.30
N GLU A 184 -19.90 -1.56 -27.74
CA GLU A 184 -20.43 -1.24 -29.08
C GLU A 184 -19.64 -0.13 -29.78
N ALA A 185 -19.79 -0.02 -31.10
CA ALA A 185 -19.22 1.08 -31.87
C ALA A 185 -20.18 1.59 -32.97
N ALA A 186 -20.31 2.90 -33.12
CA ALA A 186 -21.16 3.54 -34.13
C ALA A 186 -20.34 4.44 -35.06
N VAL A 187 -20.71 4.52 -36.34
CA VAL A 187 -20.02 5.35 -37.34
C VAL A 187 -20.51 6.80 -37.24
N VAL A 188 -19.68 7.67 -36.67
CA VAL A 188 -19.99 9.11 -36.47
C VAL A 188 -19.84 9.90 -37.76
N SER A 189 -18.84 9.56 -38.58
CA SER A 189 -18.62 10.19 -39.89
C SER A 189 -17.79 9.31 -40.81
N GLN A 190 -17.89 9.55 -42.12
CA GLN A 190 -17.08 8.91 -43.15
C GLN A 190 -16.53 9.96 -44.12
N ASP A 191 -15.24 9.86 -44.41
CA ASP A 191 -14.45 10.75 -45.27
C ASP A 191 -13.68 9.88 -46.27
N ASP A 192 -14.30 9.63 -47.44
CA ASP A 192 -13.85 8.67 -48.46
C ASP A 192 -13.53 7.28 -47.86
N LYS A 193 -12.24 6.99 -47.65
CA LYS A 193 -11.69 5.75 -47.10
C LYS A 193 -11.57 5.73 -45.57
N ARG A 194 -11.82 6.85 -44.89
CA ARG A 194 -11.71 6.97 -43.43
C ARG A 194 -13.09 6.93 -42.79
N ILE A 195 -13.22 6.21 -41.68
CA ILE A 195 -14.41 6.24 -40.82
C ILE A 195 -14.02 6.71 -39.42
N LYS A 196 -14.80 7.61 -38.82
CA LYS A 196 -14.73 7.95 -37.39
C LYS A 196 -15.72 7.06 -36.64
N LEU A 197 -15.24 6.35 -35.63
CA LEU A 197 -16.06 5.56 -34.71
C LEU A 197 -16.17 6.27 -33.37
N SER A 198 -17.38 6.27 -32.81
CA SER A 198 -17.60 6.39 -31.36
C SER A 198 -17.67 4.97 -30.81
N VAL A 199 -16.87 4.67 -29.79
CA VAL A 199 -16.78 3.32 -29.19
C VAL A 199 -17.19 3.42 -27.73
N HIS A 200 -18.22 2.66 -27.33
CA HIS A 200 -18.66 2.52 -25.95
C HIS A 200 -18.00 1.31 -25.28
N SER A 201 -17.86 1.37 -23.95
CA SER A 201 -17.39 0.26 -23.13
C SER A 201 -18.20 0.21 -21.83
N PRO A 202 -18.72 -0.96 -21.42
CA PRO A 202 -19.61 -1.04 -20.27
C PRO A 202 -18.86 -0.70 -18.96
N PRO A 203 -19.56 -0.14 -17.96
CA PRO A 203 -19.00 0.24 -16.67
C PRO A 203 -18.47 -0.94 -15.85
N THR A 204 -18.68 -2.18 -16.30
CA THR A 204 -18.18 -3.41 -15.68
C THR A 204 -16.95 -4.00 -16.37
N ALA A 205 -16.43 -3.35 -17.44
CA ALA A 205 -15.25 -3.82 -18.16
C ALA A 205 -14.04 -4.02 -17.23
N ALA A 206 -13.22 -5.03 -17.53
CA ALA A 206 -11.98 -5.28 -16.80
C ALA A 206 -10.97 -4.15 -17.07
N ILE A 207 -10.24 -3.73 -16.03
CA ILE A 207 -9.14 -2.78 -16.23
C ILE A 207 -7.89 -3.49 -16.79
N GLY A 208 -6.97 -2.69 -17.33
CA GLY A 208 -5.66 -3.14 -17.82
C GLY A 208 -5.48 -2.97 -19.32
N ARG A 209 -4.44 -3.64 -19.84
CA ARG A 209 -4.00 -3.51 -21.24
C ARG A 209 -4.78 -4.46 -22.15
N TYR A 210 -5.52 -3.88 -23.10
CA TYR A 210 -6.16 -4.57 -24.21
C TYR A 210 -5.35 -4.38 -25.49
N LYS A 211 -5.12 -5.48 -26.22
CA LYS A 211 -4.59 -5.46 -27.58
C LYS A 211 -5.72 -5.25 -28.56
N LEU A 212 -5.61 -4.23 -29.41
CA LEU A 212 -6.57 -3.96 -30.48
C LEU A 212 -6.17 -4.67 -31.78
N THR A 213 -7.14 -5.34 -32.37
CA THR A 213 -7.16 -5.76 -33.78
C THR A 213 -8.50 -5.37 -34.39
N VAL A 214 -8.56 -5.15 -35.69
CA VAL A 214 -9.82 -4.83 -36.40
C VAL A 214 -10.07 -5.88 -37.46
N GLU A 215 -11.27 -6.44 -37.46
CA GLU A 215 -11.73 -7.40 -38.45
C GLU A 215 -12.72 -6.76 -39.41
N THR A 216 -12.59 -7.16 -40.68
CA THR A 216 -13.44 -6.75 -41.80
C THR A 216 -13.89 -7.98 -42.58
N SER A 217 -15.13 -7.99 -43.04
CA SER A 217 -15.65 -9.02 -43.93
C SER A 217 -16.69 -8.46 -44.89
N GLY A 218 -16.85 -9.10 -46.04
CA GLY A 218 -17.83 -8.73 -47.06
C GLY A 218 -17.91 -9.80 -48.14
N ALA A 219 -18.57 -9.49 -49.26
CA ALA A 219 -18.78 -10.43 -50.37
C ALA A 219 -17.48 -11.07 -50.91
N ASN A 220 -16.35 -10.38 -50.79
CA ASN A 220 -15.06 -10.80 -51.35
C ASN A 220 -14.18 -11.59 -50.36
N GLY A 221 -14.58 -11.71 -49.08
CA GLY A 221 -13.83 -12.46 -48.06
C GLY A 221 -13.76 -11.77 -46.69
N ARG A 222 -12.80 -12.21 -45.86
CA ARG A 222 -12.52 -11.70 -44.50
C ARG A 222 -11.05 -11.29 -44.41
N ALA A 223 -10.77 -10.17 -43.79
CA ALA A 223 -9.43 -9.68 -43.49
C ALA A 223 -9.35 -9.17 -42.04
N VAL A 224 -8.21 -9.40 -41.38
CA VAL A 224 -7.94 -8.99 -40.00
C VAL A 224 -6.67 -8.15 -39.99
N SER A 225 -6.66 -7.03 -39.27
CA SER A 225 -5.47 -6.20 -39.12
C SER A 225 -4.37 -6.98 -38.39
N THR A 226 -3.11 -6.68 -38.70
CA THR A 226 -2.01 -7.04 -37.80
C THR A 226 -2.20 -6.35 -36.45
N HIS A 227 -1.75 -6.99 -35.36
CA HIS A 227 -1.65 -6.33 -34.06
C HIS A 227 -0.49 -5.33 -34.09
N ASP A 228 -0.77 -4.10 -33.67
CA ASP A 228 0.24 -3.06 -33.44
C ASP A 228 0.21 -2.63 -31.97
N PRO A 229 1.28 -2.87 -31.19
CA PRO A 229 1.37 -2.45 -29.80
C PRO A 229 1.20 -0.94 -29.57
N ALA A 230 1.41 -0.08 -30.57
CA ALA A 230 1.17 1.36 -30.45
C ALA A 230 -0.33 1.71 -30.36
N ASN A 231 -1.21 0.77 -30.73
CA ASN A 231 -2.66 0.86 -30.67
C ASN A 231 -3.27 0.03 -29.50
N ASP A 232 -2.46 -0.37 -28.51
CA ASP A 232 -2.97 -0.98 -27.29
C ASP A 232 -3.72 0.05 -26.42
N ILE A 233 -4.83 -0.38 -25.85
CA ILE A 233 -5.75 0.43 -25.05
C ILE A 233 -5.57 0.08 -23.57
N TYR A 234 -5.31 1.07 -22.74
CA TYR A 234 -5.17 0.92 -21.29
C TYR A 234 -6.45 1.39 -20.61
N MET A 235 -7.27 0.43 -20.18
CA MET A 235 -8.56 0.69 -19.54
C MET A 235 -8.39 0.86 -18.03
N LEU A 236 -8.99 1.90 -17.45
CA LEU A 236 -9.00 2.21 -16.01
C LEU A 236 -10.44 2.21 -15.44
N PHE A 237 -10.55 2.19 -14.12
CA PHE A 237 -11.80 2.47 -13.40
C PHE A 237 -12.25 3.93 -13.61
N ASN A 238 -13.56 4.18 -13.55
CA ASN A 238 -14.17 5.47 -13.87
C ASN A 238 -15.00 6.11 -12.73
N PRO A 239 -14.38 6.91 -11.85
CA PRO A 239 -15.10 7.70 -10.85
C PRO A 239 -16.10 8.73 -11.39
N TRP A 240 -16.09 9.04 -12.70
CA TRP A 240 -16.98 10.02 -13.35
C TRP A 240 -18.22 9.39 -14.03
N CYS A 241 -18.32 8.06 -14.13
CA CYS A 241 -19.48 7.34 -14.69
C CYS A 241 -20.38 6.88 -13.54
N GLU A 242 -21.67 7.22 -13.56
CA GLU A 242 -22.61 6.95 -12.44
C GLU A 242 -22.86 5.44 -12.23
N GLU A 243 -22.66 4.66 -13.28
CA GLU A 243 -22.86 3.21 -13.35
C GLU A 243 -21.62 2.41 -12.93
N ASP A 244 -20.44 3.05 -12.81
CA ASP A 244 -19.22 2.39 -12.34
C ASP A 244 -19.29 2.16 -10.83
N THR A 245 -18.90 0.96 -10.38
CA THR A 245 -18.82 0.64 -8.95
C THR A 245 -17.80 1.47 -8.16
N VAL A 246 -17.01 2.34 -8.77
CA VAL A 246 -16.21 3.38 -8.08
C VAL A 246 -16.71 4.82 -8.23
N PHE A 247 -17.92 5.04 -8.77
CA PHE A 247 -18.50 6.38 -8.96
C PHE A 247 -18.42 7.26 -7.72
N MET A 248 -17.97 8.50 -7.89
CA MET A 248 -17.87 9.51 -6.84
C MET A 248 -18.48 10.80 -7.36
N ASP A 249 -19.49 11.33 -6.69
CA ASP A 249 -20.33 12.44 -7.18
C ASP A 249 -19.62 13.79 -7.12
N SER A 250 -18.91 14.06 -6.02
CA SER A 250 -18.19 15.32 -5.79
C SER A 250 -16.93 15.42 -6.64
N GLU A 251 -16.89 16.41 -7.54
CA GLU A 251 -15.72 16.69 -8.38
C GLU A 251 -14.48 17.06 -7.55
N ASP A 252 -14.63 17.83 -6.47
CA ASP A 252 -13.52 18.17 -5.57
C ASP A 252 -12.92 16.91 -4.92
N GLU A 253 -13.76 15.92 -4.58
CA GLU A 253 -13.30 14.62 -4.06
C GLU A 253 -12.65 13.77 -5.16
N ARG A 254 -13.13 13.79 -6.40
CA ARG A 254 -12.46 13.14 -7.54
C ARG A 254 -11.08 13.75 -7.82
N GLN A 255 -10.96 15.08 -7.77
CA GLN A 255 -9.70 15.78 -7.88
C GLN A 255 -8.74 15.38 -6.75
N GLU A 256 -9.18 15.39 -5.48
CA GLU A 256 -8.32 15.04 -4.34
C GLU A 256 -7.94 13.55 -4.29
N TYR A 257 -8.88 12.64 -4.53
CA TYR A 257 -8.70 11.21 -4.26
C TYR A 257 -8.34 10.38 -5.48
N VAL A 258 -8.28 10.96 -6.70
CA VAL A 258 -7.88 10.29 -7.93
C VAL A 258 -6.73 11.02 -8.63
N LEU A 259 -6.85 12.34 -8.84
CA LEU A 259 -5.94 13.10 -9.71
C LEU A 259 -4.78 13.79 -8.99
N ASN A 260 -4.98 14.26 -7.75
CA ASN A 260 -3.92 14.85 -6.94
C ASN A 260 -2.78 13.84 -6.70
N ASP A 261 -1.56 14.21 -7.05
CA ASP A 261 -0.37 13.35 -7.03
C ASP A 261 0.50 13.51 -5.77
N VAL A 262 0.11 14.40 -4.83
CA VAL A 262 0.82 14.62 -3.56
C VAL A 262 -0.15 14.64 -2.36
N GLY A 263 0.15 13.82 -1.35
CA GLY A 263 -0.64 13.66 -0.13
C GLY A 263 0.03 14.16 1.15
N ARG A 264 -0.71 14.04 2.25
CA ARG A 264 -0.26 14.25 3.63
C ARG A 264 -0.57 12.99 4.45
N ILE A 265 0.45 12.41 5.07
CA ILE A 265 0.32 11.26 5.98
C ILE A 265 0.62 11.76 7.40
N TYR A 266 -0.25 11.43 8.35
CA TYR A 266 -0.10 11.82 9.74
C TYR A 266 0.62 10.74 10.54
N TYR A 267 1.29 11.11 11.62
CA TYR A 267 2.06 10.19 12.46
C TYR A 267 2.26 10.74 13.87
N GLY A 268 2.82 9.93 14.78
CA GLY A 268 3.17 10.36 16.14
C GLY A 268 2.23 9.82 17.20
N THR A 269 1.52 10.71 17.91
CA THR A 269 0.51 10.35 18.93
C THR A 269 -0.67 11.31 18.81
N GLU A 270 -1.83 10.94 19.36
CA GLU A 270 -3.06 11.75 19.35
C GLU A 270 -2.83 13.21 19.84
N ASN A 271 -1.92 13.39 20.80
CA ASN A 271 -1.57 14.66 21.45
C ASN A 271 -0.36 15.37 20.79
N GLN A 272 0.35 14.71 19.88
CA GLN A 272 1.55 15.25 19.19
C GLN A 272 1.55 14.89 17.69
N ILE A 273 0.42 15.08 17.03
CA ILE A 273 0.23 14.77 15.60
C ILE A 273 1.31 15.48 14.77
N GLY A 274 2.16 14.69 14.11
CA GLY A 274 3.06 15.12 13.05
C GLY A 274 2.44 14.88 11.69
N VAL A 275 2.97 15.55 10.66
CA VAL A 275 2.55 15.38 9.26
C VAL A 275 3.77 15.26 8.36
N ARG A 276 3.73 14.33 7.40
CA ARG A 276 4.73 14.15 6.34
C ARG A 276 4.03 14.31 4.99
N THR A 277 4.61 15.11 4.10
CA THR A 277 4.17 15.15 2.69
C THR A 277 4.66 13.92 1.95
N TRP A 278 3.85 13.35 1.07
CA TRP A 278 4.18 12.14 0.31
C TRP A 278 3.85 12.29 -1.17
N ASN A 279 4.84 12.09 -2.05
CA ASN A 279 4.62 12.04 -3.50
C ASN A 279 4.03 10.67 -3.89
N TYR A 280 2.74 10.61 -4.22
CA TYR A 280 2.15 9.42 -4.83
C TYR A 280 2.68 9.26 -6.25
N GLY A 281 2.53 10.30 -7.08
CA GLY A 281 3.06 10.31 -8.45
C GLY A 281 2.42 9.28 -9.38
N GLN A 282 1.15 8.93 -9.19
CA GLN A 282 0.43 7.91 -9.95
C GLN A 282 0.41 8.16 -11.48
N CYS A 283 0.62 9.40 -11.90
CA CYS A 283 0.66 9.83 -13.31
C CYS A 283 2.10 9.96 -13.87
N ASP A 284 3.15 9.72 -13.07
CA ASP A 284 4.55 9.82 -13.53
C ASP A 284 4.91 8.69 -14.52
N ASP A 285 5.93 8.94 -15.35
CA ASP A 285 6.40 8.04 -16.42
C ASP A 285 6.58 6.60 -15.91
N GLY A 286 6.06 5.61 -16.64
CA GLY A 286 6.19 4.19 -16.29
C GLY A 286 5.48 3.71 -15.02
N ILE A 287 4.78 4.57 -14.25
CA ILE A 287 4.06 4.14 -13.04
C ILE A 287 2.84 3.28 -13.38
N LEU A 288 2.07 3.62 -14.41
CA LEU A 288 0.95 2.77 -14.87
C LEU A 288 1.41 1.35 -15.27
N ALA A 289 2.56 1.24 -15.95
CA ALA A 289 3.16 -0.05 -16.26
C ALA A 289 3.55 -0.83 -14.99
N ALA A 290 4.12 -0.15 -13.98
CA ALA A 290 4.42 -0.77 -12.69
C ALA A 290 3.15 -1.20 -11.92
N CYS A 291 2.06 -0.43 -11.95
CA CYS A 291 0.80 -0.74 -11.29
C CYS A 291 0.07 -1.93 -11.96
N LEU A 292 0.08 -2.02 -13.30
CA LEU A 292 -0.44 -3.21 -13.99
C LEU A 292 0.44 -4.44 -13.77
N PHE A 293 1.76 -4.27 -13.73
CA PHE A 293 2.70 -5.33 -13.39
C PHE A 293 2.47 -5.91 -11.97
N VAL A 294 2.02 -5.09 -11.00
CA VAL A 294 1.59 -5.57 -9.67
C VAL A 294 0.37 -6.49 -9.77
N LEU A 295 -0.62 -6.18 -10.60
CA LEU A 295 -1.76 -7.06 -10.85
C LEU A 295 -1.35 -8.35 -11.57
N GLU A 296 -0.52 -8.25 -12.62
CA GLU A 296 0.04 -9.42 -13.34
C GLU A 296 0.81 -10.34 -12.40
N LYS A 297 1.61 -9.78 -11.48
CA LYS A 297 2.42 -10.53 -10.51
C LYS A 297 1.60 -11.28 -9.47
N SER A 298 0.36 -10.88 -9.21
CA SER A 298 -0.55 -11.65 -8.33
C SER A 298 -0.94 -13.02 -8.91
N GLY A 299 -0.76 -13.23 -10.22
CA GLY A 299 -1.27 -14.41 -10.92
C GLY A 299 -2.80 -14.46 -11.04
N THR A 300 -3.53 -13.46 -10.53
CA THR A 300 -5.00 -13.42 -10.59
C THR A 300 -5.47 -13.18 -12.02
N PRO A 301 -6.38 -13.99 -12.59
CA PRO A 301 -6.85 -13.82 -13.96
C PRO A 301 -7.51 -12.45 -14.22
N PRO A 302 -7.22 -11.76 -15.34
CA PRO A 302 -7.79 -10.44 -15.66
C PRO A 302 -9.32 -10.38 -15.72
N SER A 303 -10.01 -11.50 -15.87
CA SER A 303 -11.47 -11.57 -15.75
C SER A 303 -12.00 -11.18 -14.36
N GLY A 304 -11.14 -11.13 -13.34
CA GLY A 304 -11.45 -10.60 -12.01
C GLY A 304 -11.08 -9.13 -11.82
N TRP A 305 -10.47 -8.45 -12.80
CA TRP A 305 -10.00 -7.07 -12.66
C TRP A 305 -11.09 -6.03 -12.97
N GLY A 306 -12.31 -6.45 -13.35
CA GLY A 306 -13.48 -5.56 -13.46
C GLY A 306 -14.17 -5.26 -12.13
N ASP A 307 -13.78 -5.93 -11.04
CA ASP A 307 -14.35 -5.74 -9.71
C ASP A 307 -13.35 -4.98 -8.80
N PRO A 308 -13.68 -3.76 -8.32
CA PRO A 308 -12.80 -3.01 -7.44
C PRO A 308 -12.61 -3.69 -6.07
N VAL A 309 -13.59 -4.48 -5.60
CA VAL A 309 -13.49 -5.24 -4.33
C VAL A 309 -12.37 -6.26 -4.43
N ASN A 310 -12.34 -7.03 -5.53
CA ASN A 310 -11.26 -7.94 -5.83
C ASN A 310 -9.92 -7.22 -6.10
N VAL A 311 -9.93 -6.11 -6.88
CA VAL A 311 -8.68 -5.39 -7.20
C VAL A 311 -8.00 -4.80 -5.96
N VAL A 312 -8.71 -4.13 -5.05
CA VAL A 312 -8.04 -3.59 -3.83
C VAL A 312 -7.56 -4.70 -2.90
N ARG A 313 -8.23 -5.87 -2.90
CA ARG A 313 -7.82 -7.06 -2.14
C ARG A 313 -6.65 -7.82 -2.77
N ILE A 314 -6.39 -7.63 -4.07
CA ILE A 314 -5.12 -8.00 -4.72
C ILE A 314 -4.03 -7.00 -4.32
N ILE A 315 -4.30 -5.69 -4.38
CA ILE A 315 -3.35 -4.64 -4.05
C ILE A 315 -2.88 -4.77 -2.60
N SER A 316 -3.78 -5.04 -1.64
CA SER A 316 -3.39 -5.14 -0.23
C SER A 316 -2.47 -6.33 0.08
N ALA A 317 -2.62 -7.46 -0.63
CA ALA A 317 -1.64 -8.54 -0.59
C ALA A 317 -0.33 -8.17 -1.30
N MET A 318 -0.44 -7.73 -2.57
CA MET A 318 0.72 -7.54 -3.45
C MET A 318 1.60 -6.32 -3.12
N VAL A 319 1.19 -5.45 -2.20
CA VAL A 319 2.05 -4.36 -1.71
C VAL A 319 3.03 -4.85 -0.62
N ASN A 320 2.74 -5.95 0.09
CA ASN A 320 3.67 -6.58 1.05
C ASN A 320 4.36 -7.85 0.50
N SER A 321 5.52 -8.19 1.05
CA SER A 321 6.36 -9.29 0.55
C SER A 321 6.22 -10.70 1.17
N PRO A 322 5.75 -10.91 2.43
CA PRO A 322 5.84 -12.21 3.13
C PRO A 322 5.38 -13.47 2.39
N ASP A 323 4.27 -13.43 1.65
CA ASP A 323 3.76 -14.61 0.93
C ASP A 323 4.09 -14.54 -0.58
N ASP A 324 3.67 -13.47 -1.28
CA ASP A 324 3.65 -13.41 -2.75
C ASP A 324 4.83 -12.66 -3.39
N ARG A 325 5.84 -12.23 -2.61
CA ARG A 325 6.95 -11.36 -3.05
C ARG A 325 6.46 -10.04 -3.69
N GLY A 326 5.46 -9.41 -3.05
CA GLY A 326 4.96 -8.10 -3.41
C GLY A 326 5.94 -6.94 -3.24
N VAL A 327 5.45 -5.72 -3.47
CA VAL A 327 6.25 -4.52 -3.75
C VAL A 327 7.28 -4.20 -2.68
N VAL A 328 6.92 -4.24 -1.41
CA VAL A 328 7.74 -3.77 -0.29
C VAL A 328 7.96 -4.87 0.76
N GLN A 329 9.19 -4.99 1.24
CA GLN A 329 9.52 -5.83 2.39
C GLN A 329 9.47 -5.01 3.69
N GLY A 330 8.74 -5.51 4.69
CA GLY A 330 8.68 -4.93 6.03
C GLY A 330 10.01 -5.04 6.78
N ASN A 331 10.30 -4.08 7.66
CA ASN A 331 11.35 -4.20 8.68
C ASN A 331 11.06 -3.29 9.87
N TRP A 332 10.91 -3.87 11.07
CA TRP A 332 10.73 -3.14 12.33
C TRP A 332 11.87 -3.37 13.33
N SER A 333 13.01 -3.95 12.92
CA SER A 333 14.15 -4.21 13.80
C SER A 333 15.06 -3.00 14.09
N ALA A 334 14.77 -1.85 13.48
CA ALA A 334 15.68 -0.70 13.30
C ALA A 334 17.06 -0.99 12.66
N ASN A 335 17.34 -2.24 12.27
CA ASN A 335 18.51 -2.59 11.47
C ASN A 335 18.14 -2.68 9.99
N TYR A 336 18.32 -1.58 9.27
CA TYR A 336 17.98 -1.45 7.85
C TYR A 336 19.12 -1.86 6.91
N THR A 337 20.13 -2.60 7.40
CA THR A 337 21.28 -3.06 6.60
C THR A 337 20.82 -3.85 5.37
N GLY A 338 21.29 -3.46 4.18
CA GLY A 338 20.89 -4.08 2.92
C GLY A 338 19.59 -3.51 2.31
N GLY A 339 19.07 -2.41 2.84
CA GLY A 339 17.95 -1.66 2.27
C GLY A 339 18.05 -0.15 2.54
N SER A 340 16.93 0.55 2.37
CA SER A 340 16.72 1.92 2.86
C SER A 340 15.92 1.91 4.16
N SER A 341 16.22 2.86 5.06
CA SER A 341 15.40 3.21 6.22
C SER A 341 13.96 3.55 5.80
N PRO A 342 12.91 2.99 6.43
CA PRO A 342 11.51 3.35 6.17
C PRO A 342 11.22 4.84 6.36
N THR A 343 12.03 5.55 7.15
CA THR A 343 11.89 6.99 7.42
C THR A 343 12.54 7.87 6.34
N LEU A 344 13.34 7.29 5.44
CA LEU A 344 13.97 7.98 4.31
C LEU A 344 12.97 8.31 3.19
N TRP A 345 12.02 7.42 2.91
CA TRP A 345 11.12 7.56 1.76
C TRP A 345 10.22 8.80 1.85
N SER A 346 10.11 9.53 0.74
CA SER A 346 9.26 10.72 0.59
C SER A 346 8.17 10.54 -0.48
N GLY A 347 8.09 9.35 -1.11
CA GLY A 347 7.20 9.08 -2.22
C GLY A 347 7.25 7.63 -2.70
N SER A 348 6.23 7.24 -3.47
CA SER A 348 6.05 5.88 -3.99
C SER A 348 6.78 5.60 -5.31
N VAL A 349 7.13 6.68 -6.04
CA VAL A 349 7.67 6.60 -7.41
C VAL A 349 8.98 5.82 -7.48
N GLU A 350 9.93 6.07 -6.56
CA GLU A 350 11.21 5.33 -6.53
C GLU A 350 10.96 3.84 -6.22
N ILE A 351 10.03 3.54 -5.31
CA ILE A 351 9.69 2.17 -4.87
C ILE A 351 9.09 1.36 -6.01
N LEU A 352 8.02 1.85 -6.65
CA LEU A 352 7.36 1.16 -7.76
C LEU A 352 8.30 0.96 -8.96
N LYS A 353 9.12 1.97 -9.28
CA LYS A 353 10.13 1.87 -10.34
C LYS A 353 11.23 0.85 -10.01
N GLN A 354 11.66 0.72 -8.75
CA GLN A 354 12.59 -0.33 -8.32
C GLN A 354 11.97 -1.74 -8.40
N TYR A 355 10.73 -1.92 -7.96
CA TYR A 355 10.04 -3.22 -8.02
C TYR A 355 9.85 -3.71 -9.47
N HIS A 356 9.36 -2.83 -10.34
CA HIS A 356 9.16 -3.15 -11.76
C HIS A 356 10.49 -3.42 -12.47
N LYS A 357 11.52 -2.57 -12.29
CA LYS A 357 12.85 -2.73 -12.89
C LYS A 357 13.60 -3.98 -12.41
N SER A 358 13.30 -4.47 -11.21
CA SER A 358 13.88 -5.71 -10.65
C SER A 358 13.04 -6.96 -10.97
N SER A 359 12.14 -6.87 -11.94
CA SER A 359 11.24 -7.94 -12.39
C SER A 359 10.39 -8.54 -11.27
N GLY A 360 10.03 -7.73 -10.27
CA GLY A 360 9.26 -8.14 -9.10
C GLY A 360 10.11 -8.69 -7.95
N SER A 361 11.21 -7.98 -7.60
CA SER A 361 11.97 -8.25 -6.39
C SER A 361 11.57 -7.24 -5.30
N PRO A 362 11.17 -7.68 -4.08
CA PRO A 362 10.71 -6.77 -3.03
C PRO A 362 11.70 -5.65 -2.67
N VAL A 363 11.20 -4.42 -2.58
CA VAL A 363 11.98 -3.23 -2.22
C VAL A 363 12.16 -3.15 -0.70
N LYS A 364 13.38 -2.87 -0.26
CA LYS A 364 13.78 -2.85 1.16
C LYS A 364 14.01 -1.41 1.65
N TYR A 365 13.42 -0.93 2.74
CA TYR A 365 12.38 -1.54 3.59
C TYR A 365 11.21 -0.56 3.81
N GLY A 366 10.07 -1.09 4.23
CA GLY A 366 8.87 -0.32 4.57
C GLY A 366 8.31 -0.61 5.98
N GLN A 367 7.42 0.29 6.40
CA GLN A 367 6.55 0.23 7.59
C GLN A 367 5.18 0.82 7.17
N CYS A 368 4.14 0.80 8.01
CA CYS A 368 2.73 1.02 7.59
C CYS A 368 2.50 2.23 6.64
N TRP A 369 3.04 3.41 6.95
CA TRP A 369 2.91 4.60 6.09
C TRP A 369 3.51 4.43 4.68
N VAL A 370 4.56 3.61 4.53
CA VAL A 370 5.19 3.31 3.24
C VAL A 370 4.30 2.38 2.42
N PHE A 371 3.73 1.35 3.06
CA PHE A 371 2.78 0.45 2.42
C PHE A 371 1.52 1.22 1.98
N ALA A 372 0.92 2.01 2.88
CA ALA A 372 -0.25 2.83 2.59
C ALA A 372 0.00 3.87 1.48
N GLY A 373 1.18 4.52 1.47
CA GLY A 373 1.57 5.44 0.39
C GLY A 373 1.63 4.75 -0.98
N VAL A 374 2.16 3.52 -1.03
CA VAL A 374 2.20 2.70 -2.25
C VAL A 374 0.79 2.25 -2.65
N VAL A 375 -0.07 1.79 -1.73
CA VAL A 375 -1.47 1.43 -2.03
C VAL A 375 -2.23 2.60 -2.64
N THR A 376 -2.20 3.80 -2.03
CA THR A 376 -2.88 4.97 -2.60
C THR A 376 -2.35 5.30 -3.99
N THR A 377 -1.05 5.09 -4.24
CA THR A 377 -0.48 5.30 -5.59
C THR A 377 -1.04 4.29 -6.60
N VAL A 378 -1.06 3.00 -6.26
CA VAL A 378 -1.57 1.94 -7.15
C VAL A 378 -3.08 2.11 -7.37
N SER A 379 -3.87 2.32 -6.32
CA SER A 379 -5.32 2.54 -6.42
C SER A 379 -5.65 3.76 -7.30
N ARG A 380 -5.01 4.92 -7.07
CA ARG A 380 -5.22 6.14 -7.89
C ARG A 380 -4.79 5.93 -9.35
N CYS A 381 -3.68 5.23 -9.58
CA CYS A 381 -3.17 4.92 -10.93
C CYS A 381 -4.11 4.01 -11.73
N LEU A 382 -4.88 3.16 -11.04
CA LEU A 382 -5.86 2.28 -11.67
C LEU A 382 -7.27 2.90 -11.74
N GLY A 383 -7.46 4.06 -11.10
CA GLY A 383 -8.72 4.83 -11.12
C GLY A 383 -9.65 4.59 -9.93
N VAL A 384 -9.23 3.86 -8.89
CA VAL A 384 -10.01 3.72 -7.64
C VAL A 384 -9.76 4.93 -6.73
N PRO A 385 -10.77 5.71 -6.33
CA PRO A 385 -10.56 6.85 -5.42
C PRO A 385 -10.05 6.36 -4.07
N CYS A 386 -8.94 6.92 -3.60
CA CYS A 386 -8.24 6.40 -2.44
C CYS A 386 -7.53 7.50 -1.63
N ARG A 387 -7.53 7.36 -0.31
CA ARG A 387 -6.81 8.23 0.65
C ARG A 387 -6.07 7.41 1.69
N THR A 388 -4.94 7.92 2.18
CA THR A 388 -4.23 7.38 3.35
C THR A 388 -4.92 7.83 4.63
N VAL A 389 -5.20 6.91 5.55
CA VAL A 389 -5.83 7.18 6.85
C VAL A 389 -4.85 6.83 7.96
N THR A 390 -4.73 7.72 8.95
CA THR A 390 -3.92 7.51 10.15
C THR A 390 -4.83 7.36 11.36
N ASN A 391 -4.74 6.24 12.07
CA ASN A 391 -5.39 6.02 13.36
C ASN A 391 -4.38 6.23 14.49
N PHE A 392 -4.72 6.96 15.55
CA PHE A 392 -3.86 7.10 16.74
C PHE A 392 -4.34 6.18 17.85
N SER A 393 -3.40 5.66 18.65
CA SER A 393 -3.69 4.64 19.66
C SER A 393 -4.44 3.45 19.02
N SER A 394 -3.91 2.93 17.91
CA SER A 394 -4.51 1.85 17.12
C SER A 394 -4.22 0.52 17.79
N ALA A 395 -5.23 -0.24 18.19
CA ALA A 395 -5.01 -1.57 18.73
C ALA A 395 -4.52 -2.54 17.64
N HIS A 396 -3.85 -3.60 18.08
CA HIS A 396 -3.48 -4.74 17.26
C HIS A 396 -3.83 -6.02 18.03
N ASP A 397 -5.11 -6.39 17.94
CA ASP A 397 -5.69 -7.62 18.47
C ASP A 397 -5.10 -8.83 17.73
N THR A 398 -4.50 -9.76 18.49
CA THR A 398 -3.79 -10.93 17.95
C THR A 398 -4.54 -12.26 18.10
N ASP A 399 -5.76 -12.26 18.67
CA ASP A 399 -6.59 -13.45 18.91
C ASP A 399 -8.07 -13.34 18.49
N VAL A 400 -8.47 -12.20 17.91
CA VAL A 400 -9.83 -11.84 17.46
C VAL A 400 -10.84 -11.87 18.61
N SER A 401 -10.42 -11.38 19.77
CA SER A 401 -11.31 -11.18 20.92
C SER A 401 -12.09 -9.88 20.90
N LEU A 402 -11.69 -8.91 20.08
CA LEU A 402 -12.22 -7.54 20.03
C LEU A 402 -11.98 -6.77 21.34
N THR A 403 -10.97 -7.22 22.09
CA THR A 403 -10.44 -6.64 23.32
C THR A 403 -8.93 -6.55 23.21
N THR A 404 -8.29 -5.68 24.00
CA THR A 404 -6.82 -5.63 24.11
C THR A 404 -6.42 -6.02 25.54
N ASP A 405 -5.88 -7.24 25.72
CA ASP A 405 -5.65 -7.79 27.06
C ASP A 405 -4.28 -7.40 27.64
N VAL A 406 -4.28 -6.94 28.90
CA VAL A 406 -3.09 -6.57 29.66
C VAL A 406 -3.03 -7.38 30.95
N TYR A 407 -2.21 -8.42 30.95
CA TYR A 407 -1.92 -9.28 32.10
C TYR A 407 -0.84 -8.66 32.99
N LEU A 408 -1.16 -8.53 34.27
CA LEU A 408 -0.29 -8.06 35.35
C LEU A 408 -0.09 -9.16 36.40
N ASP A 409 1.03 -9.12 37.10
CA ASP A 409 1.34 -10.02 38.20
C ASP A 409 0.65 -9.63 39.52
N GLU A 410 0.93 -10.39 40.58
CA GLU A 410 0.46 -10.15 41.94
C GLU A 410 0.84 -8.75 42.50
N ASN A 411 1.84 -8.09 41.91
CA ASN A 411 2.38 -6.78 42.29
C ASN A 411 1.97 -5.64 41.33
N LEU A 412 1.11 -5.92 40.33
CA LEU A 412 0.73 -5.02 39.23
C LEU A 412 1.85 -4.71 38.21
N GLU A 413 2.91 -5.55 38.11
CA GLU A 413 3.92 -5.47 37.06
C GLU A 413 3.49 -6.25 35.78
N PRO A 414 3.74 -5.76 34.55
CA PRO A 414 3.29 -6.43 33.32
C PRO A 414 3.97 -7.77 33.02
N ILE A 415 3.16 -8.81 32.72
CA ILE A 415 3.66 -10.15 32.38
C ILE A 415 3.98 -10.23 30.87
N ALA A 416 5.23 -9.90 30.53
CA ALA A 416 5.69 -9.71 29.14
C ALA A 416 5.52 -10.92 28.18
N HIS A 417 5.29 -12.15 28.67
CA HIS A 417 5.03 -13.32 27.81
C HIS A 417 3.55 -13.62 27.59
N LEU A 418 2.64 -12.90 28.27
CA LEU A 418 1.19 -12.98 28.04
C LEU A 418 0.67 -11.76 27.26
N ASN A 419 1.35 -10.61 27.38
CA ASN A 419 0.98 -9.36 26.71
C ASN A 419 1.50 -9.35 25.25
N ALA A 420 0.83 -10.12 24.39
CA ALA A 420 1.14 -10.21 22.95
C ALA A 420 0.42 -9.14 22.11
N ASP A 421 -0.74 -8.66 22.57
CA ASP A 421 -1.43 -7.53 21.94
C ASP A 421 -0.67 -6.21 22.21
N SER A 422 -0.87 -5.24 21.33
CA SER A 422 -0.20 -3.94 21.43
C SER A 422 -1.10 -2.80 20.96
N ILE A 423 -0.95 -1.62 21.56
CA ILE A 423 -1.58 -0.38 21.08
C ILE A 423 -0.48 0.44 20.40
N TRP A 424 -0.56 0.54 19.08
CA TRP A 424 0.34 1.30 18.23
C TRP A 424 0.04 2.78 18.43
N ASN A 425 1.09 3.59 18.71
CA ASN A 425 0.96 5.02 18.92
C ASN A 425 0.24 5.71 17.75
N PHE A 426 0.50 5.22 16.54
CA PHE A 426 -0.35 5.39 15.37
C PHE A 426 -0.18 4.20 14.42
N HIS A 427 -1.18 3.98 13.57
CA HIS A 427 -1.12 3.08 12.41
C HIS A 427 -1.62 3.80 11.16
N VAL A 428 -1.27 3.31 9.97
CA VAL A 428 -1.66 3.93 8.68
C VAL A 428 -2.08 2.88 7.67
N TRP A 429 -3.32 3.02 7.19
CA TRP A 429 -3.93 2.19 6.14
C TRP A 429 -4.56 3.09 5.07
N ASN A 430 -5.46 2.54 4.25
CA ASN A 430 -6.13 3.26 3.17
C ASN A 430 -7.65 3.15 3.27
N ASP A 431 -8.38 4.24 3.01
CA ASP A 431 -9.76 4.12 2.54
C ASP A 431 -9.74 4.05 1.01
N CYS A 432 -10.52 3.12 0.44
CA CYS A 432 -10.82 3.04 -1.00
C CYS A 432 -12.33 3.17 -1.20
N TRP A 433 -12.77 4.03 -2.13
CA TRP A 433 -14.19 4.27 -2.39
C TRP A 433 -14.75 3.26 -3.41
N MET A 434 -15.83 2.56 -3.06
CA MET A 434 -16.58 1.70 -3.98
C MET A 434 -17.97 1.32 -3.46
N ALA A 435 -18.87 0.99 -4.38
CA ALA A 435 -20.08 0.23 -4.09
C ALA A 435 -19.73 -1.19 -3.61
N ARG A 436 -20.61 -1.77 -2.77
CA ARG A 436 -20.49 -3.15 -2.26
C ARG A 436 -21.73 -3.98 -2.63
N PRO A 437 -21.93 -4.33 -3.91
CA PRO A 437 -23.05 -5.16 -4.35
C PRO A 437 -22.98 -6.60 -3.81
N ASP A 438 -21.85 -6.95 -3.20
CA ASP A 438 -21.55 -8.22 -2.56
C ASP A 438 -21.93 -8.27 -1.05
N LEU A 439 -22.54 -7.18 -0.54
CA LEU A 439 -23.01 -6.95 0.82
C LEU A 439 -24.46 -6.40 0.83
N PRO A 440 -25.13 -6.34 2.01
CA PRO A 440 -26.40 -5.62 2.14
C PRO A 440 -26.28 -4.12 1.77
N PRO A 441 -27.32 -3.49 1.20
CA PRO A 441 -27.33 -2.06 0.92
C PRO A 441 -26.95 -1.19 2.14
N GLY A 442 -26.28 -0.06 1.89
CA GLY A 442 -25.75 0.82 2.95
C GLY A 442 -24.30 0.51 3.40
N ASN A 443 -23.64 -0.48 2.78
CA ASN A 443 -22.23 -0.84 3.04
C ASN A 443 -21.24 -0.34 1.97
N GLY A 444 -21.70 0.36 0.93
CA GLY A 444 -20.84 1.02 -0.06
C GLY A 444 -20.16 2.29 0.48
N GLY A 445 -19.48 3.02 -0.41
CA GLY A 445 -18.69 4.19 -0.06
C GLY A 445 -17.28 3.81 0.37
N TRP A 446 -16.71 4.50 1.35
CA TRP A 446 -15.37 4.21 1.86
C TRP A 446 -15.26 2.80 2.46
N GLN A 447 -14.21 2.09 2.05
CA GLN A 447 -13.82 0.78 2.58
C GLN A 447 -12.39 0.85 3.11
N ALA A 448 -12.15 0.40 4.34
CA ALA A 448 -10.82 0.28 4.90
C ALA A 448 -10.08 -0.90 4.26
N VAL A 449 -8.84 -0.67 3.85
CA VAL A 449 -7.93 -1.61 3.21
C VAL A 449 -6.55 -1.39 3.82
N ASP A 450 -6.01 -2.39 4.51
CA ASP A 450 -4.60 -2.37 4.95
C ASP A 450 -3.78 -3.44 4.23
N SER A 451 -2.58 -3.03 3.85
CA SER A 451 -1.54 -3.82 3.19
C SER A 451 -0.36 -4.13 4.11
N THR A 452 -0.33 -3.56 5.31
CA THR A 452 0.67 -3.89 6.33
C THR A 452 0.51 -5.35 6.74
N PRO A 453 1.58 -6.17 6.70
CA PRO A 453 1.49 -7.56 7.10
C PRO A 453 1.38 -7.65 8.63
N GLN A 454 0.14 -7.72 9.13
CA GLN A 454 -0.21 -7.89 10.55
C GLN A 454 -0.74 -9.31 10.78
N GLU A 455 -1.99 -9.58 10.38
CA GLU A 455 -2.62 -10.90 10.41
C GLU A 455 -2.98 -11.42 9.01
N THR A 456 -3.32 -12.72 8.89
CA THR A 456 -3.56 -13.37 7.59
C THR A 456 -5.04 -13.56 7.28
N SER A 457 -5.61 -12.76 6.37
CA SER A 457 -6.97 -12.99 5.87
C SER A 457 -7.01 -14.15 4.85
N GLN A 458 -7.58 -15.28 5.30
CA GLN A 458 -7.68 -16.54 4.56
C GLN A 458 -6.31 -17.17 4.24
N GLY A 459 -5.30 -16.94 5.08
CA GLY A 459 -3.96 -17.54 4.98
C GLY A 459 -2.92 -16.74 4.17
N THR A 460 -3.27 -15.54 3.71
CA THR A 460 -2.38 -14.55 3.06
C THR A 460 -2.36 -13.28 3.90
N PHE A 461 -1.21 -12.61 4.05
CA PHE A 461 -1.13 -11.29 4.70
C PHE A 461 -1.79 -10.19 3.85
N ARG A 462 -3.00 -9.78 4.25
CA ARG A 462 -3.83 -8.73 3.63
C ARG A 462 -5.03 -8.41 4.53
N CYS A 463 -5.53 -7.18 4.47
CA CYS A 463 -6.78 -6.77 5.11
C CYS A 463 -7.74 -6.08 4.12
N GLY A 464 -9.03 -6.24 4.34
CA GLY A 464 -10.10 -5.51 3.65
C GLY A 464 -10.45 -6.03 2.24
N PRO A 465 -11.40 -5.36 1.54
CA PRO A 465 -12.10 -4.15 1.96
C PRO A 465 -13.16 -4.38 3.05
N ALA A 466 -12.99 -3.70 4.19
CA ALA A 466 -13.95 -3.63 5.29
C ALA A 466 -14.81 -2.37 5.13
N SER A 467 -16.14 -2.47 5.20
CA SER A 467 -16.99 -1.27 5.08
C SER A 467 -16.90 -0.44 6.36
N LEU A 468 -16.63 0.87 6.25
CA LEU A 468 -16.63 1.77 7.42
C LEU A 468 -18.03 1.80 8.09
N SER A 469 -19.09 1.64 7.29
CA SER A 469 -20.48 1.50 7.78
C SER A 469 -20.65 0.24 8.64
N ALA A 470 -20.07 -0.89 8.21
CA ALA A 470 -20.10 -2.13 8.99
C ALA A 470 -19.28 -2.02 10.27
N VAL A 471 -18.06 -1.47 10.19
CA VAL A 471 -17.16 -1.24 11.34
C VAL A 471 -17.85 -0.33 12.37
N ARG A 472 -18.31 0.86 11.97
CA ARG A 472 -18.93 1.81 12.88
C ARG A 472 -20.14 1.26 13.66
N ASN A 473 -20.89 0.33 13.06
CA ASN A 473 -22.07 -0.28 13.67
C ASN A 473 -21.80 -1.68 14.27
N GLY A 474 -20.53 -2.11 14.40
CA GLY A 474 -20.18 -3.39 15.01
C GLY A 474 -20.58 -4.63 14.19
N GLN A 475 -20.88 -4.49 12.90
CA GLN A 475 -21.36 -5.56 12.02
C GLN A 475 -20.19 -6.44 11.51
N VAL A 476 -19.33 -6.88 12.42
CA VAL A 476 -18.04 -7.53 12.15
C VAL A 476 -18.17 -8.87 11.40
N TYR A 477 -19.36 -9.47 11.39
CA TYR A 477 -19.66 -10.67 10.59
C TYR A 477 -19.71 -10.40 9.06
N LEU A 478 -19.69 -9.13 8.62
CA LEU A 478 -19.64 -8.76 7.21
C LEU A 478 -18.19 -8.83 6.65
N LYS A 479 -18.07 -9.22 5.38
CA LYS A 479 -16.78 -9.32 4.67
C LYS A 479 -16.32 -7.97 4.09
N HIS A 480 -15.03 -7.67 4.01
CA HIS A 480 -13.89 -8.49 4.40
C HIS A 480 -13.24 -7.92 5.67
N ASP A 481 -12.82 -8.79 6.58
CA ASP A 481 -11.88 -8.49 7.67
C ASP A 481 -12.36 -7.41 8.68
N CYS A 482 -13.66 -7.09 8.69
CA CYS A 482 -14.28 -6.16 9.62
C CYS A 482 -14.03 -6.44 11.13
N PRO A 483 -13.84 -7.68 11.64
CA PRO A 483 -13.49 -7.89 13.05
C PRO A 483 -12.13 -7.26 13.40
N PHE A 484 -11.15 -7.39 12.52
CA PHE A 484 -9.81 -6.85 12.73
C PHE A 484 -9.85 -5.32 12.76
N VAL A 485 -10.39 -4.70 11.69
CA VAL A 485 -10.52 -3.23 11.58
C VAL A 485 -11.39 -2.64 12.70
N PHE A 486 -12.36 -3.39 13.23
CA PHE A 486 -13.13 -2.97 14.40
C PHE A 486 -12.28 -2.93 15.67
N ALA A 487 -11.47 -3.97 15.93
CA ALA A 487 -10.57 -3.97 17.07
C ALA A 487 -9.58 -2.79 17.00
N GLU A 488 -8.98 -2.53 15.84
CA GLU A 488 -8.02 -1.43 15.62
C GLU A 488 -8.53 -0.05 16.06
N VAL A 489 -9.83 0.22 15.93
CA VAL A 489 -10.46 1.52 16.25
C VAL A 489 -11.37 1.53 17.48
N ASN A 490 -11.71 0.36 18.04
CA ASN A 490 -12.80 0.27 19.02
C ASN A 490 -12.72 -0.92 20.01
N SER A 491 -11.56 -1.54 20.21
CA SER A 491 -11.41 -2.58 21.25
C SER A 491 -11.33 -1.98 22.66
N ASP A 492 -12.15 -2.49 23.59
CA ASP A 492 -11.98 -2.20 25.02
C ASP A 492 -10.68 -2.83 25.52
N LYS A 493 -9.87 -2.07 26.26
CA LYS A 493 -8.61 -2.54 26.84
C LYS A 493 -8.84 -3.08 28.25
N ILE A 494 -8.53 -4.36 28.48
CA ILE A 494 -8.90 -5.08 29.69
C ILE A 494 -7.65 -5.44 30.50
N TYR A 495 -7.64 -5.05 31.78
CA TYR A 495 -6.53 -5.35 32.69
C TYR A 495 -6.88 -6.55 33.57
N TRP A 496 -6.01 -7.56 33.56
CA TRP A 496 -6.15 -8.81 34.28
C TRP A 496 -5.05 -8.95 35.31
N GLN A 497 -5.38 -9.07 36.60
CA GLN A 497 -4.39 -9.37 37.63
C GLN A 497 -4.29 -10.87 37.87
N ARG A 498 -3.06 -11.39 38.02
CA ARG A 498 -2.83 -12.74 38.52
C ARG A 498 -3.23 -12.85 39.99
N ASN A 499 -4.01 -13.88 40.30
CA ASN A 499 -4.37 -14.29 41.66
C ASN A 499 -3.30 -15.23 42.24
N ALA A 500 -3.22 -15.31 43.57
CA ALA A 500 -2.24 -16.16 44.27
C ALA A 500 -2.42 -17.69 44.06
N ASP A 501 -3.48 -18.13 43.38
CA ASP A 501 -3.70 -19.51 42.94
C ASP A 501 -3.26 -19.76 41.48
N GLY A 502 -2.75 -18.74 40.79
CA GLY A 502 -2.33 -18.77 39.39
C GLY A 502 -3.45 -18.48 38.38
N THR A 503 -4.69 -18.25 38.83
CA THR A 503 -5.78 -17.77 37.96
C THR A 503 -5.64 -16.28 37.65
N PHE A 504 -6.51 -15.73 36.80
CA PHE A 504 -6.59 -14.31 36.50
C PHE A 504 -7.97 -13.75 36.82
N SER A 505 -8.05 -12.47 37.15
CA SER A 505 -9.31 -11.75 37.34
C SER A 505 -9.24 -10.34 36.75
N GLN A 506 -10.33 -9.93 36.12
CA GLN A 506 -10.49 -8.58 35.57
C GLN A 506 -10.47 -7.57 36.73
N ILE A 507 -9.55 -6.61 36.67
CA ILE A 507 -9.38 -5.56 37.69
C ILE A 507 -9.73 -4.16 37.16
N TYR A 508 -9.66 -3.93 35.85
CA TYR A 508 -10.01 -2.66 35.23
C TYR A 508 -10.36 -2.82 33.73
N SER A 509 -11.10 -1.87 33.18
CA SER A 509 -11.50 -1.80 31.76
C SER A 509 -11.39 -0.35 31.29
N GLU A 510 -10.46 -0.08 30.36
CA GLU A 510 -10.13 1.25 29.84
C GLU A 510 -10.77 1.41 28.46
N LYS A 511 -12.08 1.68 28.43
CA LYS A 511 -12.93 1.66 27.22
C LYS A 511 -12.58 2.71 26.16
N LYS A 512 -11.85 3.76 26.57
CA LYS A 512 -11.51 4.92 25.74
C LYS A 512 -10.03 4.95 25.34
N ALA A 513 -9.36 3.80 25.35
CA ALA A 513 -7.92 3.70 25.11
C ALA A 513 -7.53 3.61 23.62
N VAL A 514 -8.48 3.34 22.72
CA VAL A 514 -8.21 2.89 21.34
C VAL A 514 -8.94 3.77 20.32
N GLY A 515 -8.32 4.01 19.17
CA GLY A 515 -9.00 4.58 18.00
C GLY A 515 -9.26 6.09 18.06
N HIS A 516 -8.19 6.90 18.15
CA HIS A 516 -8.26 8.34 18.39
C HIS A 516 -7.86 9.17 17.17
N ASN A 517 -8.43 10.37 17.06
CA ASN A 517 -8.08 11.41 16.07
C ASN A 517 -7.85 10.87 14.64
N ILE A 518 -8.71 9.95 14.18
CA ILE A 518 -8.53 9.24 12.91
C ILE A 518 -8.50 10.25 11.76
N SER A 519 -7.35 10.36 11.09
CA SER A 519 -6.97 11.51 10.28
C SER A 519 -6.75 11.16 8.81
N THR A 520 -7.19 12.04 7.92
CA THR A 520 -6.82 12.06 6.50
C THR A 520 -6.46 13.49 6.08
N LYS A 521 -5.78 13.65 4.94
CA LYS A 521 -5.65 14.95 4.28
C LYS A 521 -7.05 15.46 3.90
N ALA A 522 -7.29 16.75 4.11
CA ALA A 522 -8.51 17.43 3.68
C ALA A 522 -8.56 17.64 2.15
N VAL A 523 -9.79 17.64 1.61
CA VAL A 523 -10.07 17.93 0.19
C VAL A 523 -9.59 19.34 -0.15
N GLY A 524 -8.91 19.48 -1.29
CA GLY A 524 -8.45 20.78 -1.82
C GLY A 524 -7.41 21.53 -0.98
N SER A 525 -6.92 20.98 0.14
CA SER A 525 -6.06 21.69 1.10
C SER A 525 -5.02 20.77 1.75
N ASP A 526 -3.97 21.34 2.33
CA ASP A 526 -2.90 20.61 3.03
C ASP A 526 -3.23 20.30 4.51
N GLU A 527 -4.46 20.61 4.94
CA GLU A 527 -4.93 20.52 6.33
C GLU A 527 -5.38 19.11 6.76
N ARG A 528 -5.49 18.90 8.08
CA ARG A 528 -5.99 17.65 8.69
C ARG A 528 -7.52 17.63 8.71
N SER A 529 -8.12 16.60 8.12
CA SER A 529 -9.54 16.26 8.31
C SER A 529 -9.65 15.12 9.34
N ASP A 530 -10.54 15.27 10.32
CA ASP A 530 -10.82 14.25 11.33
C ASP A 530 -12.06 13.44 10.95
N ILE A 531 -11.85 12.15 10.72
CA ILE A 531 -12.84 11.19 10.22
C ILE A 531 -13.15 10.09 11.25
N THR A 532 -12.82 10.29 12.54
CA THR A 532 -13.13 9.33 13.63
C THR A 532 -14.62 8.95 13.65
N HIS A 533 -15.49 9.93 13.37
CA HIS A 533 -16.94 9.78 13.27
C HIS A 533 -17.42 8.90 12.10
N LEU A 534 -16.57 8.53 11.14
CA LEU A 534 -16.89 7.54 10.10
C LEU A 534 -16.60 6.11 10.57
N TYR A 535 -15.69 5.94 11.53
CA TYR A 535 -15.19 4.65 12.03
C TYR A 535 -15.88 4.19 13.32
N LYS A 536 -16.34 5.11 14.18
CA LYS A 536 -17.12 4.80 15.38
C LYS A 536 -18.11 5.91 15.77
N HIS A 537 -19.01 5.58 16.69
CA HIS A 537 -19.88 6.55 17.36
C HIS A 537 -19.12 7.30 18.47
N PRO A 538 -19.63 8.43 18.98
CA PRO A 538 -18.95 9.20 20.02
C PRO A 538 -18.80 8.42 21.33
N GLU A 539 -17.64 8.59 21.96
CA GLU A 539 -17.20 7.88 23.16
C GLU A 539 -18.16 7.97 24.35
N GLY A 540 -18.80 6.86 24.74
CA GLY A 540 -19.75 6.80 25.86
C GLY A 540 -21.18 7.22 25.51
N THR A 541 -21.60 7.16 24.24
CA THR A 541 -23.03 7.17 23.89
C THR A 541 -23.58 5.74 23.80
N GLU A 542 -24.92 5.61 23.87
CA GLU A 542 -25.59 4.31 23.76
C GLU A 542 -25.27 3.61 22.42
N GLU A 543 -25.07 4.38 21.34
CA GLU A 543 -24.74 3.84 20.01
C GLU A 543 -23.32 3.27 19.93
N GLU A 544 -22.33 3.85 20.63
CA GLU A 544 -21.01 3.22 20.80
C GLU A 544 -21.15 1.89 21.54
N ARG A 545 -21.90 1.91 22.64
CA ARG A 545 -22.08 0.74 23.50
C ARG A 545 -22.74 -0.42 22.77
N ILE A 546 -23.81 -0.12 22.03
CA ILE A 546 -24.51 -1.08 21.15
C ILE A 546 -23.58 -1.60 20.04
N ALA A 547 -22.74 -0.75 19.44
CA ALA A 547 -21.82 -1.19 18.38
C ALA A 547 -20.78 -2.19 18.90
N VAL A 548 -20.08 -1.88 20.00
CA VAL A 548 -19.10 -2.80 20.61
C VAL A 548 -19.78 -4.08 21.11
N GLU A 549 -20.96 -4.00 21.75
CA GLU A 549 -21.69 -5.22 22.13
C GLU A 549 -22.13 -6.07 20.93
N THR A 550 -22.52 -5.43 19.82
CA THR A 550 -22.86 -6.15 18.58
C THR A 550 -21.62 -6.85 18.04
N ALA A 551 -20.46 -6.21 18.10
CA ALA A 551 -19.19 -6.79 17.67
C ALA A 551 -18.77 -7.97 18.57
N SER A 552 -18.72 -7.80 19.90
CA SER A 552 -18.29 -8.83 20.87
C SER A 552 -19.15 -10.10 20.84
N ARG A 553 -20.42 -10.02 20.41
CA ARG A 553 -21.30 -11.20 20.18
C ARG A 553 -20.83 -12.11 19.04
N TYR A 554 -19.93 -11.63 18.18
CA TYR A 554 -19.28 -12.39 17.10
C TYR A 554 -17.76 -12.54 17.29
N GLY A 555 -17.19 -11.98 18.37
CA GLY A 555 -15.79 -12.15 18.77
C GLY A 555 -15.57 -13.39 19.65
N SER A 556 -14.32 -13.68 20.02
CA SER A 556 -13.98 -14.89 20.79
C SER A 556 -14.27 -14.82 22.31
N LYS A 557 -14.46 -13.62 22.88
CA LYS A 557 -14.61 -13.39 24.34
C LYS A 557 -15.88 -12.62 24.72
N ALA A 558 -17.06 -13.17 24.39
CA ALA A 558 -18.36 -12.50 24.60
C ALA A 558 -18.74 -12.17 26.08
N GLU A 559 -18.03 -12.71 27.07
CA GLU A 559 -18.32 -12.52 28.51
C GLU A 559 -17.38 -11.50 29.21
N ALA A 560 -16.53 -10.77 28.48
CA ALA A 560 -15.47 -9.91 29.03
C ALA A 560 -15.91 -8.63 29.78
N TYR A 561 -17.21 -8.43 30.02
CA TYR A 561 -17.78 -7.22 30.59
C TYR A 561 -18.39 -7.44 31.98
N SER A 562 -17.56 -7.39 33.02
CA SER A 562 -18.02 -7.28 34.41
C SER A 562 -18.21 -5.80 34.84
N SER A 563 -19.09 -5.56 35.81
CA SER A 563 -19.37 -4.21 36.33
C SER A 563 -18.32 -3.77 37.36
N PRO A 564 -17.82 -2.52 37.33
CA PRO A 564 -16.82 -2.03 38.29
C PRO A 564 -17.29 -2.00 39.75
N THR A 565 -16.34 -2.21 40.66
CA THR A 565 -16.38 -1.63 42.01
C THR A 565 -16.11 -0.13 41.97
N ALA A 566 -16.39 0.59 43.07
CA ALA A 566 -16.50 2.05 43.10
C ALA A 566 -15.30 2.81 42.49
N GLU A 567 -15.62 3.74 41.58
CA GLU A 567 -14.68 4.66 40.92
C GLU A 567 -14.76 6.04 41.59
N ASP A 568 -13.92 6.31 42.60
CA ASP A 568 -13.90 7.62 43.29
C ASP A 568 -12.60 8.43 43.12
N VAL A 569 -11.51 7.80 42.67
CA VAL A 569 -10.29 8.48 42.21
C VAL A 569 -10.09 8.30 40.71
N SER A 570 -9.60 9.32 40.00
CA SER A 570 -9.18 9.24 38.60
C SER A 570 -7.76 9.76 38.39
N VAL A 571 -7.06 9.20 37.41
CA VAL A 571 -5.70 9.62 36.98
C VAL A 571 -5.73 10.15 35.55
N GLU A 572 -4.98 11.21 35.28
CA GLU A 572 -4.84 11.85 33.97
C GLU A 572 -3.37 12.25 33.77
N VAL A 573 -2.81 12.06 32.58
CA VAL A 573 -1.46 12.53 32.23
C VAL A 573 -1.56 13.62 31.18
N THR A 574 -0.81 14.70 31.37
CA THR A 574 -0.77 15.85 30.46
C THR A 574 0.66 16.34 30.25
N MET A 575 0.82 17.24 29.29
CA MET A 575 2.10 17.70 28.77
C MET A 575 1.94 19.14 28.31
N GLU A 576 2.94 20.01 28.57
CA GLU A 576 2.83 21.42 28.21
C GLU A 576 3.19 21.69 26.74
N GLY A 577 2.41 22.59 26.12
CA GLY A 577 2.61 23.06 24.75
C GLY A 577 2.66 21.94 23.72
N GLU A 578 3.64 22.00 22.85
CA GLU A 578 3.87 21.01 21.78
C GLU A 578 4.60 19.72 22.27
N GLY A 579 5.03 19.68 23.53
CA GLY A 579 5.82 18.57 24.08
C GLY A 579 7.30 18.49 23.67
N PRO A 580 8.00 17.45 24.17
CA PRO A 580 9.46 17.41 24.25
C PRO A 580 10.16 17.31 22.89
N LYS A 581 11.44 17.69 22.87
CA LYS A 581 12.27 17.79 21.65
C LYS A 581 13.47 16.84 21.73
N MET A 582 13.82 16.27 20.58
CA MET A 582 14.90 15.32 20.41
C MET A 582 16.26 15.95 20.81
N GLY A 583 16.81 15.54 21.96
CA GLY A 583 18.06 16.07 22.51
C GLY A 583 17.95 16.89 23.80
N GLY A 584 16.73 17.27 24.21
CA GLY A 584 16.45 17.89 25.51
C GLY A 584 15.90 16.90 26.53
N ASP A 585 15.54 17.37 27.73
CA ASP A 585 14.81 16.56 28.71
C ASP A 585 13.30 16.52 28.37
N ALA A 586 12.55 15.58 28.94
CA ALA A 586 11.11 15.45 28.75
C ALA A 586 10.35 15.67 30.07
N GLU A 587 9.29 16.47 30.04
CA GLU A 587 8.53 16.92 31.21
C GLU A 587 7.03 16.63 30.98
N LEU A 588 6.38 16.04 31.99
CA LEU A 588 4.97 15.64 32.00
C LEU A 588 4.32 16.01 33.33
N THR A 589 3.00 16.15 33.34
CA THR A 589 2.19 16.52 34.49
C THR A 589 1.14 15.45 34.76
N ILE A 590 1.29 14.73 35.87
CA ILE A 590 0.33 13.71 36.31
C ILE A 590 -0.67 14.38 37.25
N LYS A 591 -1.96 14.19 36.99
CA LYS A 591 -3.06 14.67 37.84
C LYS A 591 -3.77 13.49 38.49
N LEU A 592 -3.99 13.56 39.80
CA LEU A 592 -4.82 12.63 40.56
C LEU A 592 -5.99 13.39 41.15
N LYS A 593 -7.22 13.06 40.73
CA LYS A 593 -8.44 13.70 41.22
C LYS A 593 -9.19 12.76 42.14
N ASN A 594 -9.42 13.18 43.38
CA ASN A 594 -10.31 12.50 44.31
C ASN A 594 -11.70 13.14 44.23
N SER A 595 -12.71 12.36 43.83
CA SER A 595 -14.11 12.81 43.69
C SER A 595 -14.93 12.58 44.95
N SER A 596 -14.36 11.96 45.99
CA SER A 596 -15.04 11.62 47.23
C SER A 596 -14.99 12.73 48.28
N SER A 597 -15.85 12.61 49.30
CA SER A 597 -15.83 13.43 50.52
C SER A 597 -14.78 12.99 51.55
N GLU A 598 -13.96 11.98 51.24
CA GLU A 598 -12.99 11.38 52.15
C GLU A 598 -11.56 11.54 51.62
N GLN A 599 -10.55 11.40 52.48
CA GLN A 599 -9.16 11.35 52.00
C GLN A 599 -8.90 9.97 51.35
N ARG A 600 -8.05 9.97 50.32
CA ARG A 600 -7.57 8.76 49.65
C ARG A 600 -6.05 8.71 49.63
N THR A 601 -5.50 7.51 49.73
CA THR A 601 -4.06 7.24 49.73
C THR A 601 -3.75 6.32 48.57
N VAL A 602 -3.17 6.87 47.51
CA VAL A 602 -2.82 6.16 46.29
C VAL A 602 -1.36 5.71 46.38
N LEU A 603 -1.13 4.41 46.44
CA LEU A 603 0.18 3.85 46.08
C LEU A 603 0.29 3.93 44.55
N LEU A 604 1.18 4.77 44.03
CA LEU A 604 1.37 5.00 42.61
C LEU A 604 2.72 4.46 42.13
N HIS A 605 2.66 3.54 41.17
CA HIS A 605 3.77 3.05 40.39
C HIS A 605 3.81 3.78 39.04
N SER A 606 5.00 4.12 38.58
CA SER A 606 5.22 4.71 37.27
C SER A 606 6.39 4.04 36.55
N GLN A 607 6.24 3.77 35.26
CA GLN A 607 7.25 3.17 34.41
C GLN A 607 7.28 3.89 33.07
N ALA A 608 8.42 4.50 32.73
CA ALA A 608 8.67 5.01 31.39
C ALA A 608 9.53 4.03 30.59
N ALA A 609 9.07 3.71 29.38
CA ALA A 609 9.78 2.86 28.43
C ALA A 609 9.93 3.54 27.07
N VAL A 610 11.03 3.23 26.39
CA VAL A 610 11.17 3.48 24.95
C VAL A 610 10.47 2.35 24.21
N MET A 611 9.65 2.74 23.23
CA MET A 611 8.83 1.84 22.44
C MET A 611 9.21 1.96 20.96
N TYR A 612 8.92 0.93 20.18
CA TYR A 612 8.67 1.13 18.75
C TYR A 612 7.36 1.92 18.59
N TYR A 613 7.16 2.58 17.44
CA TYR A 613 5.89 3.30 17.20
C TYR A 613 4.67 2.35 17.21
N THR A 614 4.91 1.06 17.01
CA THR A 614 3.96 -0.06 17.09
C THR A 614 3.53 -0.43 18.51
N GLY A 615 3.92 0.32 19.53
CA GLY A 615 3.60 -0.01 20.93
C GLY A 615 4.38 -1.21 21.49
N VAL A 616 5.28 -1.81 20.71
CA VAL A 616 6.18 -2.88 21.18
C VAL A 616 7.25 -2.29 22.10
N HIS A 617 7.43 -2.88 23.28
CA HIS A 617 8.45 -2.46 24.26
C HIS A 617 9.87 -2.76 23.74
N LYS A 618 10.79 -1.82 23.94
CA LYS A 618 12.23 -2.02 23.69
C LYS A 618 13.03 -2.04 24.99
N ALA A 619 12.86 -1.01 25.82
CA ALA A 619 13.64 -0.84 27.05
C ALA A 619 12.92 0.07 28.04
N THR A 620 12.86 -0.33 29.30
CA THR A 620 12.43 0.54 30.42
C THR A 620 13.58 1.47 30.78
N VAL A 621 13.32 2.78 30.80
CA VAL A 621 14.33 3.83 31.07
C VAL A 621 14.15 4.50 32.44
N ARG A 622 12.97 4.40 33.05
CA ARG A 622 12.70 4.88 34.42
C ARG A 622 11.59 4.04 35.08
N LYS A 623 11.72 3.80 36.39
CA LYS A 623 10.67 3.30 37.30
C LYS A 623 10.68 4.16 38.57
N ASP A 624 9.51 4.53 39.08
CA ASP A 624 9.35 5.19 40.38
C ASP A 624 8.10 4.67 41.10
N ASN A 625 8.19 4.51 42.43
CA ASN A 625 7.07 4.16 43.31
C ASN A 625 6.89 5.29 44.34
N THR A 626 5.67 5.80 44.50
CA THR A 626 5.36 6.95 45.37
C THR A 626 4.00 6.78 46.07
N ASP A 627 3.95 6.96 47.38
CA ASP A 627 2.70 7.10 48.14
C ASP A 627 2.16 8.54 48.02
N VAL A 628 0.91 8.71 47.57
CA VAL A 628 0.29 10.01 47.33
C VAL A 628 -1.02 10.13 48.09
N HIS A 629 -1.07 11.04 49.07
CA HIS A 629 -2.32 11.42 49.72
C HIS A 629 -3.04 12.50 48.91
N VAL A 630 -4.32 12.26 48.63
CA VAL A 630 -5.21 13.19 47.91
C VAL A 630 -6.41 13.51 48.82
N LEU A 631 -6.56 14.80 49.15
CA LEU A 631 -7.61 15.30 50.05
C LEU A 631 -9.01 15.18 49.41
N PRO A 632 -10.10 15.24 50.21
CA PRO A 632 -11.46 15.28 49.69
C PRO A 632 -11.64 16.36 48.61
N ASN A 633 -12.18 15.99 47.45
CA ASN A 633 -12.39 16.89 46.30
C ASN A 633 -11.11 17.59 45.76
N GLU A 634 -9.90 17.11 46.10
CA GLU A 634 -8.63 17.66 45.60
C GLU A 634 -8.28 17.10 44.21
N VAL A 635 -7.71 17.97 43.36
CA VAL A 635 -6.92 17.57 42.18
C VAL A 635 -5.45 17.77 42.54
N LYS A 636 -4.74 16.68 42.82
CA LYS A 636 -3.31 16.69 43.08
C LYS A 636 -2.55 16.74 41.77
N ILE A 637 -1.50 17.55 41.72
CA ILE A 637 -0.60 17.68 40.58
C ILE A 637 0.78 17.16 40.99
N LEU A 638 1.38 16.32 40.15
CA LEU A 638 2.74 15.82 40.29
C LEU A 638 3.53 16.15 39.02
N GLU A 639 4.64 16.86 39.19
CA GLU A 639 5.61 17.12 38.12
C GLU A 639 6.47 15.85 37.92
N TRP A 640 6.58 15.39 36.67
CA TRP A 640 7.37 14.22 36.31
C TRP A 640 8.33 14.57 35.17
N SER A 641 9.57 14.08 35.25
CA SER A 641 10.61 14.39 34.27
C SER A 641 11.44 13.16 33.87
N LEU A 642 12.05 13.21 32.70
CA LEU A 642 12.96 12.18 32.19
C LEU A 642 14.13 12.85 31.47
N ASN A 643 15.33 12.71 32.02
CA ASN A 643 16.49 13.42 31.51
C ASN A 643 17.02 12.75 30.22
N TYR A 644 17.54 13.53 29.26
CA TYR A 644 18.14 13.05 28.02
C TYR A 644 19.17 11.94 28.26
N LYS A 645 19.99 12.09 29.31
CA LYS A 645 21.04 11.14 29.69
C LYS A 645 20.52 9.72 29.96
N ASP A 646 19.26 9.58 30.38
CA ASP A 646 18.66 8.33 30.85
C ASP A 646 18.07 7.49 29.70
N TYR A 647 17.72 8.13 28.57
CA TYR A 647 17.09 7.46 27.43
C TYR A 647 17.87 7.54 26.10
N LYS A 648 18.82 8.47 25.94
CA LYS A 648 19.50 8.82 24.66
C LYS A 648 20.12 7.67 23.85
N ASP A 649 20.48 6.58 24.52
CA ASP A 649 21.14 5.40 23.94
C ASP A 649 20.15 4.23 23.77
N GLN A 650 18.93 4.35 24.31
CA GLN A 650 17.83 3.40 24.15
C GLN A 650 16.83 3.81 23.05
N LEU A 651 16.89 5.03 22.52
CA LEU A 651 16.00 5.50 21.44
C LEU A 651 15.97 4.58 20.20
N ILE A 652 14.87 4.66 19.45
CA ILE A 652 14.63 3.90 18.22
C ILE A 652 13.63 4.63 17.31
N ASP A 653 13.72 4.41 16.00
CA ASP A 653 12.81 4.87 14.94
C ASP A 653 12.18 6.25 15.13
N GLN A 654 10.93 6.34 15.62
CA GLN A 654 10.19 7.60 15.77
C GLN A 654 10.40 8.31 17.12
N ALA A 655 11.37 7.86 17.92
CA ALA A 655 11.62 8.32 19.28
C ALA A 655 10.33 8.34 20.14
N ALA A 656 9.61 7.23 20.08
CA ALA A 656 8.38 6.97 20.82
C ALA A 656 8.69 6.50 22.26
N LEU A 657 7.95 7.03 23.22
CA LEU A 657 7.99 6.62 24.63
C LEU A 657 6.57 6.42 25.15
N MET A 658 6.43 5.58 26.17
CA MET A 658 5.19 5.34 26.89
C MET A 658 5.45 5.43 28.39
N LEU A 659 4.64 6.24 29.08
CA LEU A 659 4.56 6.28 30.53
C LEU A 659 3.37 5.42 30.97
N THR A 660 3.63 4.23 31.51
CA THR A 660 2.62 3.44 32.23
C THR A 660 2.51 3.96 33.65
N LEU A 661 1.29 4.26 34.10
CA LEU A 661 0.97 4.47 35.50
C LEU A 661 0.05 3.34 35.96
N SER A 662 0.39 2.71 37.08
CA SER A 662 -0.50 1.77 37.78
C SER A 662 -0.50 2.09 39.27
N GLY A 663 -1.58 1.79 39.98
CA GLY A 663 -1.68 2.12 41.39
C GLY A 663 -2.92 1.58 42.05
N ARG A 664 -2.97 1.73 43.37
CA ARG A 664 -4.09 1.25 44.19
C ARG A 664 -4.48 2.30 45.21
N VAL A 665 -5.78 2.60 45.25
CA VAL A 665 -6.40 3.39 46.33
C VAL A 665 -6.51 2.50 47.56
N THR A 666 -5.80 2.85 48.63
CA THR A 666 -5.64 2.01 49.82
C THR A 666 -6.98 1.71 50.49
N GLU A 667 -7.83 2.73 50.59
CA GLU A 667 -9.09 2.70 51.35
C GLU A 667 -10.23 1.96 50.64
N THR A 668 -10.34 2.13 49.31
CA THR A 668 -11.42 1.54 48.49
C THR A 668 -11.00 0.26 47.75
N GLN A 669 -9.70 -0.03 47.71
CA GLN A 669 -9.07 -1.05 46.84
C GLN A 669 -9.29 -0.82 45.34
N GLN A 670 -9.76 0.36 44.92
CA GLN A 670 -9.84 0.74 43.51
C GLN A 670 -8.44 0.68 42.88
N VAL A 671 -8.31 -0.02 41.75
CA VAL A 671 -7.09 -0.01 40.94
C VAL A 671 -7.16 1.16 39.96
N LEU A 672 -6.06 1.89 39.83
CA LEU A 672 -5.85 2.90 38.80
C LEU A 672 -4.83 2.33 37.80
N ALA A 673 -5.13 2.40 36.51
CA ALA A 673 -4.18 2.06 35.45
C ALA A 673 -4.43 2.98 34.24
N THR A 674 -3.35 3.50 33.66
CA THR A 674 -3.40 4.22 32.38
C THR A 674 -2.03 4.22 31.70
N GLN A 675 -2.00 4.47 30.40
CA GLN A 675 -0.77 4.57 29.61
C GLN A 675 -0.79 5.82 28.74
N PHE A 676 0.24 6.66 28.87
CA PHE A 676 0.39 7.89 28.10
C PHE A 676 1.56 7.78 27.12
N SER A 677 1.25 7.75 25.82
CA SER A 677 2.25 7.73 24.75
C SER A 677 2.64 9.15 24.31
N PHE A 678 3.94 9.40 24.23
CA PHE A 678 4.53 10.66 23.78
C PHE A 678 5.74 10.42 22.86
N ARG A 679 6.21 11.47 22.17
CA ARG A 679 7.36 11.39 21.27
C ARG A 679 8.29 12.59 21.41
N LEU A 680 9.57 12.34 21.15
CA LEU A 680 10.55 13.42 21.01
C LEU A 680 10.46 14.01 19.60
N ARG A 681 10.11 15.29 19.50
CA ARG A 681 9.98 15.95 18.21
C ARG A 681 11.34 16.30 17.60
N THR A 682 11.50 15.96 16.33
CA THR A 682 12.63 16.30 15.49
C THR A 682 12.44 17.68 14.84
N PRO A 683 13.52 18.42 14.51
CA PRO A 683 13.42 19.64 13.71
C PRO A 683 13.39 19.32 12.22
N ASP A 684 12.60 20.09 11.45
CA ASP A 684 12.44 19.94 10.01
C ASP A 684 13.66 20.43 9.20
N LEU A 685 13.73 20.02 7.93
CA LEU A 685 14.64 20.59 6.93
C LEU A 685 14.06 21.89 6.37
N ILE A 686 14.89 22.94 6.29
CA ILE A 686 14.49 24.23 5.71
C ILE A 686 14.95 24.28 4.25
N LEU A 687 13.99 24.16 3.32
CA LEU A 687 14.20 24.18 1.87
C LEU A 687 13.82 25.56 1.29
N LYS A 688 14.78 26.28 0.70
CA LYS A 688 14.58 27.62 0.11
C LYS A 688 14.90 27.59 -1.39
N PRO A 689 13.91 27.74 -2.29
CA PRO A 689 14.16 27.86 -3.73
C PRO A 689 15.02 29.10 -4.05
N ILE A 690 15.99 28.96 -4.95
CA ILE A 690 16.94 30.02 -5.33
C ILE A 690 16.62 30.51 -6.74
N GLY A 691 16.08 31.73 -6.84
CA GLY A 691 15.71 32.36 -8.11
C GLY A 691 14.31 31.95 -8.58
N LYS A 692 14.09 31.99 -9.90
CA LYS A 692 12.85 31.49 -10.52
C LYS A 692 13.07 30.06 -11.05
N ALA A 693 12.00 29.28 -11.12
CA ALA A 693 11.97 28.00 -11.81
C ALA A 693 11.22 28.14 -13.15
N VAL A 694 11.79 27.59 -14.22
CA VAL A 694 11.21 27.58 -15.57
C VAL A 694 11.43 26.20 -16.18
N VAL A 695 10.45 25.69 -16.93
CA VAL A 695 10.55 24.37 -17.59
C VAL A 695 11.77 24.31 -18.51
N GLY A 696 12.63 23.31 -18.31
CA GLY A 696 13.84 23.09 -19.09
C GLY A 696 15.01 24.03 -18.77
N GLU A 697 14.93 24.85 -17.71
CA GLU A 697 16.04 25.69 -17.24
C GLU A 697 16.62 25.19 -15.91
N LYS A 698 17.93 25.40 -15.69
CA LYS A 698 18.61 24.96 -14.47
C LYS A 698 18.29 25.92 -13.32
N THR A 699 17.69 25.39 -12.25
CA THR A 699 17.38 26.12 -11.02
C THR A 699 18.09 25.48 -9.80
N SER A 700 17.81 25.97 -8.59
CA SER A 700 18.44 25.49 -7.36
C SER A 700 17.55 25.60 -6.13
N VAL A 701 17.89 24.82 -5.09
CA VAL A 701 17.34 24.95 -3.73
C VAL A 701 18.49 24.97 -2.72
N GLU A 702 18.41 25.84 -1.71
CA GLU A 702 19.19 25.71 -0.48
C GLU A 702 18.46 24.74 0.46
N ILE A 703 19.11 23.66 0.90
CA ILE A 703 18.63 22.78 1.96
C ILE A 703 19.50 23.03 3.19
N SER A 704 18.88 23.44 4.29
CA SER A 704 19.58 23.80 5.53
C SER A 704 18.99 23.13 6.76
N PHE A 705 19.85 22.78 7.72
CA PHE A 705 19.51 21.99 8.90
C PHE A 705 20.45 22.31 10.07
N THR A 706 19.99 22.10 11.31
CA THR A 706 20.82 22.20 12.52
C THR A 706 20.66 20.94 13.35
N ASN A 707 21.78 20.29 13.68
CA ASN A 707 21.78 19.10 14.53
C ASN A 707 21.21 19.44 15.92
N PRO A 708 20.10 18.82 16.36
CA PRO A 708 19.54 19.10 17.68
C PRO A 708 20.30 18.39 18.82
N LEU A 709 21.13 17.39 18.50
CA LEU A 709 21.74 16.52 19.50
C LEU A 709 23.09 17.03 20.03
N PRO A 710 23.39 16.78 21.32
CA PRO A 710 24.72 17.00 21.91
C PRO A 710 25.75 15.93 21.48
N ARG A 711 25.59 15.33 20.30
CA ARG A 711 26.49 14.34 19.69
C ARG A 711 26.58 14.53 18.17
N VAL A 712 27.70 14.14 17.58
CA VAL A 712 27.93 14.18 16.13
C VAL A 712 26.97 13.21 15.42
N LEU A 713 26.28 13.68 14.38
CA LEU A 713 25.56 12.84 13.41
C LEU A 713 26.58 12.32 12.38
N LYS A 714 26.55 11.03 12.04
CA LYS A 714 27.58 10.41 11.18
C LYS A 714 27.00 9.91 9.88
N ALA A 715 27.79 9.99 8.81
CA ALA A 715 27.46 9.47 7.48
C ALA A 715 26.07 9.92 6.95
N VAL A 716 25.66 11.13 7.30
CA VAL A 716 24.35 11.72 7.01
C VAL A 716 24.09 11.70 5.51
N THR A 717 22.93 11.16 5.15
CA THR A 717 22.45 11.10 3.76
C THR A 717 21.13 11.84 3.66
N PHE A 718 21.04 12.72 2.66
CA PHE A 718 19.79 13.36 2.26
C PHE A 718 19.15 12.58 1.13
N HIS A 719 17.82 12.47 1.13
CA HIS A 719 17.02 12.06 -0.03
C HIS A 719 16.21 13.26 -0.49
N VAL A 720 16.14 13.50 -1.81
CA VAL A 720 15.46 14.67 -2.40
C VAL A 720 14.71 14.24 -3.65
N GLU A 721 13.43 14.62 -3.75
CA GLU A 721 12.56 14.33 -4.90
C GLU A 721 11.48 15.40 -5.09
N GLY A 722 10.95 15.53 -6.30
CA GLY A 722 9.78 16.37 -6.56
C GLY A 722 9.17 16.10 -7.93
N LEU A 723 7.86 15.83 -7.97
CA LEU A 723 7.13 15.51 -9.19
C LEU A 723 7.20 16.69 -10.18
N GLY A 724 7.66 16.43 -11.41
CA GLY A 724 7.93 17.47 -12.41
C GLY A 724 9.14 18.39 -12.12
N LEU A 725 9.89 18.17 -11.03
CA LEU A 725 11.05 18.96 -10.64
C LEU A 725 12.37 18.18 -10.76
N MET A 726 12.43 16.99 -10.16
CA MET A 726 13.58 16.08 -10.23
C MET A 726 13.22 14.66 -9.81
N THR A 727 13.82 13.69 -10.49
CA THR A 727 13.84 12.29 -10.03
C THR A 727 14.58 12.18 -8.69
N ALA A 728 14.17 11.19 -7.89
CA ALA A 728 14.72 10.95 -6.56
C ALA A 728 16.25 10.77 -6.58
N ARG A 729 16.96 11.45 -5.65
CA ARG A 729 18.42 11.38 -5.48
C ARG A 729 18.79 11.17 -4.01
N LYS A 730 19.89 10.45 -3.78
CA LYS A 730 20.49 10.23 -2.44
C LYS A 730 21.86 10.90 -2.40
N ILE A 731 22.00 11.92 -1.54
CA ILE A 731 23.17 12.81 -1.44
C ILE A 731 23.90 12.50 -0.12
N ARG A 732 25.13 11.99 -0.21
CA ARG A 732 25.95 11.71 0.98
C ARG A 732 26.67 12.98 1.42
N TYR A 733 26.28 13.55 2.56
CA TYR A 733 26.87 14.76 3.10
C TYR A 733 28.11 14.47 3.98
N GLY A 734 28.05 13.40 4.79
CA GLY A 734 29.09 13.09 5.77
C GLY A 734 28.66 13.42 7.19
N ASP A 735 29.57 13.91 8.03
CA ASP A 735 29.30 14.12 9.45
C ASP A 735 28.83 15.55 9.76
N ILE A 736 27.87 15.70 10.69
CA ILE A 736 27.40 16.99 11.20
C ILE A 736 27.75 17.09 12.69
N GLY A 737 28.49 18.14 13.06
CA GLY A 737 28.97 18.37 14.41
C GLY A 737 27.84 18.50 15.46
N SER A 738 28.17 18.27 16.73
CA SER A 738 27.27 18.53 17.87
C SER A 738 26.76 19.96 17.83
N HIS A 739 25.42 20.14 17.84
CA HIS A 739 24.74 21.43 17.68
C HIS A 739 25.14 22.29 16.47
N ALA A 740 25.78 21.71 15.45
CA ALA A 740 26.23 22.44 14.26
C ALA A 740 25.10 22.60 13.23
N SER A 741 25.05 23.78 12.60
CA SER A 741 24.24 24.02 11.41
C SER A 741 24.99 23.65 10.13
N MET A 742 24.26 23.27 9.10
CA MET A 742 24.76 23.04 7.75
C MET A 742 23.81 23.62 6.70
N SER A 743 24.35 23.82 5.50
CA SER A 743 23.61 24.19 4.30
C SER A 743 24.25 23.50 3.09
N LEU A 744 23.44 23.01 2.17
CA LEU A 744 23.86 22.52 0.85
C LEU A 744 22.97 23.14 -0.24
N THR A 745 23.48 23.24 -1.46
CA THR A 745 22.73 23.75 -2.61
C THR A 745 22.60 22.66 -3.66
N GLU A 746 21.37 22.21 -3.92
CA GLU A 746 21.08 21.24 -4.96
C GLU A 746 20.61 21.89 -6.26
N HIS A 747 20.82 21.18 -7.37
CA HIS A 747 20.51 21.66 -8.72
C HIS A 747 19.67 20.67 -9.51
N PHE A 748 18.61 21.20 -10.13
CA PHE A 748 17.66 20.45 -10.95
C PHE A 748 17.15 21.28 -12.13
N VAL A 749 16.39 20.61 -13.01
CA VAL A 749 15.81 21.17 -14.24
C VAL A 749 14.35 20.72 -14.28
N PRO A 750 13.37 21.60 -14.00
CA PRO A 750 11.96 21.24 -14.02
C PRO A 750 11.50 20.75 -15.39
N THR A 751 10.64 19.73 -15.40
CA THR A 751 10.05 19.15 -16.61
C THR A 751 8.57 19.52 -16.80
N LEU A 752 7.86 19.88 -15.71
CA LEU A 752 6.45 20.26 -15.76
C LEU A 752 6.22 21.67 -15.18
N PRO A 753 5.31 22.48 -15.74
CA PRO A 753 4.94 23.78 -15.21
C PRO A 753 3.97 23.67 -14.01
N GLY A 754 3.65 24.82 -13.42
CA GLY A 754 2.72 24.97 -12.30
C GLY A 754 3.42 24.90 -10.94
N THR A 755 2.63 24.97 -9.86
CA THR A 755 3.15 24.76 -8.49
C THR A 755 3.41 23.28 -8.25
N ARG A 756 4.63 22.94 -7.83
CA ARG A 756 5.08 21.59 -7.50
C ARG A 756 5.74 21.59 -6.13
N LYS A 757 5.56 20.52 -5.35
CA LYS A 757 6.22 20.36 -4.07
C LYS A 757 7.58 19.67 -4.26
N LEU A 758 8.63 20.24 -3.68
CA LEU A 758 9.94 19.62 -3.53
C LEU A 758 10.07 19.10 -2.10
N LEU A 759 10.37 17.81 -1.97
CA LEU A 759 10.49 17.12 -0.69
C LEU A 759 11.95 16.74 -0.44
N ALA A 760 12.37 16.78 0.82
CA ALA A 760 13.62 16.19 1.25
C ALA A 760 13.48 15.47 2.59
N SER A 761 14.30 14.44 2.81
CA SER A 761 14.50 13.78 4.09
C SER A 761 15.98 13.65 4.44
N LEU A 762 16.28 13.48 5.73
CA LEU A 762 17.61 13.25 6.27
C LEU A 762 17.57 11.95 7.08
N ASP A 763 18.50 11.04 6.79
CA ASP A 763 18.66 9.76 7.47
C ASP A 763 20.10 9.59 7.96
N CYS A 764 20.23 9.23 9.25
CA CYS A 764 21.46 8.77 9.87
C CYS A 764 21.15 7.93 11.12
N GLN A 765 22.10 7.10 11.58
CA GLN A 765 21.86 6.21 12.72
C GLN A 765 21.53 6.95 14.03
N GLN A 766 22.05 8.17 14.22
CA GLN A 766 21.83 8.95 15.44
C GLN A 766 20.52 9.73 15.45
N LEU A 767 19.92 9.97 14.27
CA LEU A 767 18.75 10.83 14.07
C LEU A 767 18.01 10.46 12.77
N THR A 768 16.79 9.96 12.97
CA THR A 768 15.78 9.56 11.98
C THR A 768 14.63 10.57 11.96
N GLN A 769 13.64 10.38 11.08
CA GLN A 769 12.41 11.21 11.03
C GLN A 769 12.66 12.72 10.93
N VAL A 770 13.65 13.13 10.13
CA VAL A 770 13.86 14.52 9.72
C VAL A 770 13.46 14.67 8.26
N HIS A 771 12.54 15.58 7.97
CA HIS A 771 12.07 15.87 6.61
C HIS A 771 11.72 17.35 6.44
N GLY A 772 11.49 17.77 5.20
CA GLY A 772 11.02 19.11 4.88
C GLY A 772 10.42 19.17 3.49
N VAL A 773 9.60 20.19 3.24
CA VAL A 773 8.89 20.41 1.99
C VAL A 773 8.88 21.90 1.65
N THR A 774 8.91 22.22 0.36
CA THR A 774 8.72 23.60 -0.12
C THR A 774 7.96 23.61 -1.44
N ASP A 775 7.12 24.63 -1.65
CA ASP A 775 6.36 24.82 -2.89
C ASP A 775 7.20 25.63 -3.89
N ILE A 776 7.26 25.14 -5.14
CA ILE A 776 8.02 25.74 -6.23
C ILE A 776 7.08 25.95 -7.42
N THR A 777 6.78 27.22 -7.71
CA THR A 777 6.01 27.59 -8.91
C THR A 777 6.93 27.65 -10.12
N VAL A 778 6.74 26.71 -11.04
CA VAL A 778 7.50 26.58 -12.29
C VAL A 778 6.77 27.31 -13.41
N GLY A 779 7.41 28.31 -14.01
CA GLY A 779 6.91 29.01 -15.18
C GLY A 779 7.10 28.20 -16.47
N GLU A 780 6.23 28.41 -17.45
CA GLU A 780 6.41 27.87 -18.80
C GLU A 780 7.60 28.52 -19.52
N LYS A 781 8.22 27.75 -20.43
CA LYS A 781 9.34 28.22 -21.22
C LYS A 781 8.87 29.18 -22.31
N SER A 782 9.18 30.47 -22.14
CA SER A 782 8.81 31.54 -23.08
C SER A 782 9.51 31.37 -24.43
N GLY A 783 8.91 30.62 -25.36
CA GLY A 783 9.49 30.38 -26.68
C GLY A 783 8.82 29.34 -27.58
N ALA A 784 7.78 28.63 -27.11
CA ALA A 784 6.99 27.71 -27.93
C ALA A 784 5.58 28.28 -28.18
N ALA A 785 5.46 29.12 -29.21
CA ALA A 785 4.17 29.32 -29.86
C ALA A 785 3.87 28.07 -30.71
N LEU A 786 2.67 27.51 -30.55
CA LEU A 786 2.10 26.48 -31.43
C LEU A 786 1.54 27.12 -32.71
#